data_AF-A0AAU5Y4F5-F1
#
_entry.id   AF-A0AAU5Y4F5-F1
#
_cell.length_a   1.000
_cell.length_b   1.000
_cell.length_c   1.000
_cell.angle_alpha   90.00
_cell.angle_beta   90.00
_cell.angle_gamma   90.00
#
_symmetry.space_group_name_H-M   'P 1'
#
loop_
_entity.id
_entity.type
_entity.pdbx_description
1 polymer ?
#
loop_
_entity_poly.entity_id
_entity_poly.type
_entity_poly.pdbx_seq_one_letter_code
_entity_poly.pdbx_strand_id
1 'polypeptide(L)'
;MADEIFRVHDGFVVRTPLRPPAARLPAAPGGPDPETCRAVLRAAAGQADLAEAIEVASPSLAAVLTDARADRLAGRKPAQLRRAALAVLKYDLRARTRPTPFGLFAGVSAGWFDVTPKVADDEAPRTRTRVDLGWLREVVEAAEPDPGLLPHLDVQAHGALVRRGDRLHLETPSAGRLAAVSVRCTPAVEAVLAEARSVRPVADVVAALRDRFAVPGATAAALLAELVRQGVLVTSLRPPLDGGDPLAHVLAVLAAAERRGAVVPLRAALAAVAEARDAHDARPIGAGAGELRRVVALAKSVRPHENPVHVDTRHGLRVRLPEAVRAEAGAAVTAMWRMSPRRTVLAGWQARFTERYGTGRLVPLLEALDETTGIGAPAGYRWPAARPAPPEPPLERPDRDRRVAALAAEAVRDGEREIVLDDETVDALADDGDPAEVTRFGEYCFQLCAASLADLAAGEFLLVTAPSHGSYQPGATAGRFAGLLPGLDAALRSGAAAADGEPVPVTLAYQPREGRGANVVNTPAFTGRRIAVGLPGDALGPAELAVGVTGGRLSVVHVPTGTALLPVVHTMLRLEEQAPNVVRFLHDAGLAGTRLWEPWDWGSALPGPYLPRVRYRRTVLSPAVWRLDALRELPADDWPRAVERWRTAWRVPDRVVVRSRDQRLALDLADPWHLAILRDEVRRDAGLVATESFDPGGWLGGRPAEVVVRLSRRTPVRSAPPARPVRARRRYQPGGEWLYVKVFSPQPDVVRDRLPALAADAGGCWYFVRYAEPDPVLRLRFRGDPATLWPSVFPRLAGRLGEWSDQRLIGDWLVASHEPELERYGGPAAMPAAEAVFHADSELALRLLDLERRTGFSLDELAAVSLAALAHAFGGDCADPAAHWLPAVAPGREYVSDRGRWRSLVDPAGSWPGLRSTAEGRLVADALGPRDEAVRHYGEVVRELGDDCTAAAADIVASLLHLTCNRLFGGPVERERKVHGCARGAVLDHLGRRTHRS
;
A
#
# COMPACT_ATOMS: atom_id res chain seq x y z
N MET A 1 18.01 21.76 14.10
CA MET A 1 18.02 21.52 12.64
C MET A 1 18.57 20.14 12.24
N ALA A 2 19.17 19.35 13.15
CA ALA A 2 19.66 18.00 12.87
C ALA A 2 18.56 16.91 12.87
N ASP A 3 17.34 17.21 13.33
CA ASP A 3 16.25 16.23 13.51
C ASP A 3 15.20 16.18 12.38
N GLU A 4 15.33 16.96 11.30
CA GLU A 4 14.36 16.86 10.20
C GLU A 4 14.63 15.62 9.35
N ILE A 5 13.68 14.68 9.34
CA ILE A 5 13.71 13.44 8.54
C ILE A 5 13.07 13.61 7.16
N PHE A 6 12.15 14.57 7.03
CA PHE A 6 11.48 14.92 5.78
C PHE A 6 12.06 16.18 5.13
N ARG A 7 12.13 16.17 3.81
CA ARG A 7 12.33 17.33 2.95
C ARG A 7 10.97 17.79 2.45
N VAL A 8 10.56 19.00 2.83
CA VAL A 8 9.40 19.66 2.23
C VAL A 8 9.83 20.24 0.89
N HIS A 9 9.09 20.02 -0.20
CA HIS A 9 9.41 20.59 -1.52
C HIS A 9 8.87 22.02 -1.69
N ASP A 10 9.49 22.80 -2.58
CA ASP A 10 9.16 24.22 -2.77
C ASP A 10 7.71 24.43 -3.25
N GLY A 11 7.27 23.65 -4.25
CA GLY A 11 5.93 23.76 -4.83
C GLY A 11 4.87 23.01 -4.03
N PHE A 12 3.71 23.62 -3.80
CA PHE A 12 2.56 23.06 -3.08
C PHE A 12 1.22 23.36 -3.79
N VAL A 13 0.16 22.67 -3.37
CA VAL A 13 -1.21 22.96 -3.84
C VAL A 13 -1.92 23.83 -2.82
N VAL A 14 -2.56 24.91 -3.29
CA VAL A 14 -3.52 25.70 -2.51
C VAL A 14 -4.93 25.32 -2.94
N ARG A 15 -5.79 25.06 -1.97
CA ARG A 15 -7.22 24.83 -2.17
C ARG A 15 -7.97 25.91 -1.40
N THR A 16 -8.98 26.53 -2.01
CA THR A 16 -9.76 27.60 -1.36
C THR A 16 -11.14 27.74 -2.00
N PRO A 17 -12.17 28.18 -1.26
CA PRO A 17 -13.48 28.48 -1.82
C PRO A 17 -13.45 29.59 -2.88
N LEU A 18 -14.32 29.48 -3.89
CA LEU A 18 -14.44 30.45 -4.98
C LEU A 18 -15.26 31.68 -4.57
N ARG A 19 -16.28 31.52 -3.70
CA ARG A 19 -17.06 32.67 -3.21
C ARG A 19 -16.36 33.32 -2.01
N PRO A 20 -16.33 34.66 -1.94
CA PRO A 20 -15.77 35.36 -0.78
C PRO A 20 -16.65 35.17 0.45
N PRO A 21 -16.09 35.24 1.67
CA PRO A 21 -16.84 35.04 2.92
C PRO A 21 -18.05 35.98 3.07
N ALA A 22 -17.92 37.21 2.56
CA ALA A 22 -18.92 38.26 2.64
C ALA A 22 -20.17 38.03 1.75
N ALA A 23 -20.10 37.15 0.73
CA ALA A 23 -21.19 36.90 -0.21
C ALA A 23 -22.26 35.94 0.35
N ARG A 24 -22.73 36.20 1.58
CA ARG A 24 -23.69 35.38 2.31
C ARG A 24 -25.09 35.54 1.73
N LEU A 25 -25.84 34.43 1.65
CA LEU A 25 -27.28 34.51 1.35
C LEU A 25 -28.03 35.26 2.46
N PRO A 26 -28.93 36.21 2.11
CA PRO A 26 -29.81 36.82 3.10
C PRO A 26 -30.78 35.76 3.63
N ALA A 27 -30.64 35.39 4.90
CA ALA A 27 -31.58 34.54 5.61
C ALA A 27 -32.44 35.44 6.51
N ALA A 28 -33.76 35.26 6.45
CA ALA A 28 -34.68 36.04 7.27
C ALA A 28 -34.48 35.73 8.76
N PRO A 29 -34.64 36.73 9.65
CA PRO A 29 -34.64 36.51 11.09
C PRO A 29 -35.81 35.57 11.46
N GLY A 30 -35.57 34.55 12.30
CA GLY A 30 -36.63 33.65 12.80
C GLY A 30 -36.46 32.16 12.51
N GLY A 31 -35.45 31.74 11.74
CA GLY A 31 -35.21 30.32 11.43
C GLY A 31 -36.15 29.76 10.34
N PRO A 32 -36.24 28.42 10.19
CA PRO A 32 -36.92 27.80 9.04
C PRO A 32 -38.45 27.68 9.20
N ASP A 33 -39.19 28.59 8.58
CA ASP A 33 -40.64 28.50 8.33
C ASP A 33 -40.94 28.53 6.81
N PRO A 34 -42.18 28.27 6.36
CA PRO A 34 -42.49 28.20 4.92
C PRO A 34 -42.17 29.46 4.12
N GLU A 35 -42.37 30.66 4.67
CA GLU A 35 -42.14 31.92 3.96
C GLU A 35 -40.66 32.24 3.89
N THR A 36 -39.95 32.10 5.02
CA THR A 36 -38.51 32.33 5.08
C THR A 36 -37.73 31.30 4.26
N CYS A 37 -38.21 30.05 4.19
CA CYS A 37 -37.67 29.05 3.26
C CYS A 37 -37.83 29.48 1.79
N ARG A 38 -38.98 30.02 1.39
CA ARG A 38 -39.18 30.55 0.02
C ARG A 38 -38.24 31.71 -0.25
N ALA A 39 -38.04 32.61 0.71
CA ALA A 39 -37.11 33.73 0.58
C ALA A 39 -35.67 33.26 0.34
N VAL A 40 -35.18 32.29 1.11
CA VAL A 40 -33.84 31.69 0.91
C VAL A 40 -33.71 31.07 -0.49
N LEU A 41 -34.72 30.32 -0.93
CA LEU A 41 -34.71 29.70 -2.26
C LEU A 41 -34.70 30.73 -3.40
N ARG A 42 -35.50 31.80 -3.29
CA ARG A 42 -35.50 32.90 -4.27
C ARG A 42 -34.18 33.68 -4.26
N ALA A 43 -33.60 33.93 -3.09
CA ALA A 43 -32.31 34.59 -2.96
C ALA A 43 -31.19 33.77 -3.62
N ALA A 44 -31.13 32.46 -3.37
CA ALA A 44 -30.17 31.57 -4.01
C ALA A 44 -30.39 31.46 -5.53
N ALA A 45 -31.64 31.44 -5.98
CA ALA A 45 -31.99 31.52 -7.39
C ALA A 45 -31.48 32.81 -8.06
N GLY A 46 -31.49 33.94 -7.36
CA GLY A 46 -30.96 35.21 -7.85
C GLY A 46 -29.43 35.30 -7.92
N GLN A 47 -28.71 34.38 -7.26
CA GLN A 47 -27.24 34.33 -7.24
C GLN A 47 -26.76 33.35 -8.33
N ALA A 48 -26.40 33.88 -9.50
CA ALA A 48 -26.13 33.08 -10.70
C ALA A 48 -25.01 32.04 -10.50
N ASP A 49 -23.91 32.44 -9.87
CA ASP A 49 -22.75 31.60 -9.56
C ASP A 49 -23.08 30.45 -8.57
N LEU A 50 -23.82 30.73 -7.49
CA LEU A 50 -24.26 29.69 -6.55
C LEU A 50 -25.26 28.72 -7.20
N ALA A 51 -26.21 29.24 -7.97
CA ALA A 51 -27.19 28.43 -8.65
C ALA A 51 -26.54 27.48 -9.67
N GLU A 52 -25.56 27.98 -10.44
CA GLU A 52 -24.77 27.16 -11.36
C GLU A 52 -23.94 26.10 -10.62
N ALA A 53 -23.30 26.46 -9.50
CA ALA A 53 -22.58 25.49 -8.66
C ALA A 53 -23.49 24.38 -8.11
N ILE A 54 -24.72 24.74 -7.71
CA ILE A 54 -25.75 23.77 -7.28
C ILE A 54 -26.21 22.91 -8.46
N GLU A 55 -26.30 23.46 -9.67
CA GLU A 55 -26.67 22.70 -10.87
C GLU A 55 -25.64 21.62 -11.23
N VAL A 56 -24.34 21.91 -11.09
CA VAL A 56 -23.27 20.92 -11.23
C VAL A 56 -23.36 19.82 -10.16
N ALA A 57 -23.66 20.17 -8.92
CA ALA A 57 -23.59 19.23 -7.79
C ALA A 57 -24.89 18.46 -7.49
N SER A 58 -26.05 19.06 -7.77
CA SER A 58 -27.36 18.54 -7.39
C SER A 58 -28.44 19.01 -8.37
N PRO A 59 -28.63 18.28 -9.49
CA PRO A 59 -29.66 18.62 -10.49
C PRO A 59 -31.07 18.70 -9.91
N SER A 60 -31.39 17.85 -8.93
CA SER A 60 -32.69 17.85 -8.25
C SER A 60 -32.92 19.12 -7.43
N LEU A 61 -31.90 19.68 -6.78
CA LEU A 61 -32.00 20.95 -6.08
C LEU A 61 -32.03 22.13 -7.05
N ALA A 62 -31.28 22.07 -8.14
CA ALA A 62 -31.32 23.07 -9.21
C ALA A 62 -32.71 23.18 -9.87
N ALA A 63 -33.44 22.08 -9.99
CA ALA A 63 -34.83 22.11 -10.44
C ALA A 63 -35.73 22.93 -9.47
N VAL A 64 -35.51 22.83 -8.16
CA VAL A 64 -36.22 23.64 -7.16
C VAL A 64 -35.85 25.11 -7.27
N LEU A 65 -34.58 25.43 -7.54
CA LEU A 65 -34.15 26.81 -7.79
C LEU A 65 -34.73 27.38 -9.10
N THR A 66 -34.92 26.54 -10.11
CA THR A 66 -35.60 26.94 -11.35
C THR A 66 -37.07 27.29 -11.08
N ASP A 67 -37.76 26.52 -10.26
CA ASP A 67 -39.11 26.88 -9.80
C ASP A 67 -39.13 28.15 -8.95
N ALA A 68 -38.09 28.38 -8.14
CA ALA A 68 -37.94 29.62 -7.38
C ALA A 68 -37.77 30.84 -8.30
N ARG A 69 -36.97 30.74 -9.38
CA ARG A 69 -36.81 31.80 -10.40
C ARG A 69 -38.12 32.10 -11.13
N ALA A 70 -38.91 31.07 -11.39
CA ALA A 70 -40.19 31.18 -12.09
C ALA A 70 -41.38 31.49 -11.16
N ASP A 71 -41.13 31.75 -9.87
CA ASP A 71 -42.13 31.95 -8.81
C ASP A 71 -43.18 30.81 -8.67
N ARG A 72 -42.77 29.57 -8.93
CA ARG A 72 -43.62 28.36 -8.88
C ARG A 72 -43.51 27.58 -7.56
N LEU A 73 -43.09 28.23 -6.47
CA LEU A 73 -42.90 27.56 -5.17
C LEU A 73 -44.19 27.35 -4.37
N ALA A 74 -45.30 28.00 -4.74
CA ALA A 74 -46.56 27.97 -4.00
C ALA A 74 -47.13 26.54 -3.84
N GLY A 75 -46.96 25.67 -4.85
CA GLY A 75 -47.45 24.29 -4.85
C GLY A 75 -46.61 23.27 -4.06
N ARG A 76 -45.50 23.69 -3.44
CA ARG A 76 -44.60 22.78 -2.70
C ARG A 76 -44.98 22.68 -1.22
N LYS A 77 -44.93 21.47 -0.66
CA LYS A 77 -45.25 21.21 0.75
C LYS A 77 -44.23 21.89 1.69
N PRO A 78 -44.62 22.38 2.88
CA PRO A 78 -43.70 23.01 3.84
C PRO A 78 -42.42 22.23 4.13
N ALA A 79 -42.52 20.91 4.34
CA ALA A 79 -41.36 20.05 4.59
C ALA A 79 -40.38 19.99 3.40
N GLN A 80 -40.87 20.07 2.16
CA GLN A 80 -40.03 20.10 0.96
C GLN A 80 -39.29 21.45 0.85
N LEU A 81 -39.98 22.55 1.17
CA LEU A 81 -39.38 23.89 1.21
C LEU A 81 -38.26 23.97 2.26
N ARG A 82 -38.52 23.50 3.49
CA ARG A 82 -37.50 23.43 4.55
C ARG A 82 -36.30 22.62 4.12
N ARG A 83 -36.50 21.41 3.60
CA ARG A 83 -35.41 20.53 3.17
C ARG A 83 -34.56 21.17 2.06
N ALA A 84 -35.20 21.83 1.09
CA ALA A 84 -34.49 22.51 0.00
C ALA A 84 -33.73 23.74 0.51
N ALA A 85 -34.33 24.57 1.38
CA ALA A 85 -33.68 25.75 1.95
C ALA A 85 -32.45 25.37 2.78
N LEU A 86 -32.55 24.35 3.65
CA LEU A 86 -31.39 23.87 4.42
C LEU A 86 -30.29 23.27 3.52
N ALA A 87 -30.67 22.58 2.43
CA ALA A 87 -29.69 22.08 1.47
C ALA A 87 -28.95 23.23 0.76
N VAL A 88 -29.67 24.28 0.35
CA VAL A 88 -29.10 25.50 -0.23
C VAL A 88 -28.14 26.17 0.74
N LEU A 89 -28.53 26.35 2.01
CA LEU A 89 -27.66 26.96 3.02
C LEU A 89 -26.40 26.12 3.28
N LYS A 90 -26.49 24.78 3.26
CA LYS A 90 -25.31 23.91 3.33
C LYS A 90 -24.38 24.08 2.12
N TYR A 91 -24.93 24.26 0.92
CA TYR A 91 -24.12 24.56 -0.27
C TYR A 91 -23.52 25.97 -0.24
N ASP A 92 -24.22 26.97 0.27
CA ASP A 92 -23.67 28.33 0.49
C ASP A 92 -22.53 28.30 1.51
N LEU A 93 -22.72 27.63 2.66
CA LEU A 93 -21.67 27.41 3.65
C LEU A 93 -20.46 26.73 3.01
N ARG A 94 -20.68 25.67 2.22
CA ARG A 94 -19.60 25.01 1.47
C ARG A 94 -18.86 25.99 0.57
N ALA A 95 -19.58 26.79 -0.21
CA ALA A 95 -19.04 27.72 -1.20
C ALA A 95 -18.15 28.83 -0.61
N ARG A 96 -18.30 29.12 0.69
CA ARG A 96 -17.59 30.20 1.39
C ARG A 96 -16.58 29.71 2.43
N THR A 97 -16.78 28.51 2.99
CA THR A 97 -16.01 28.05 4.16
C THR A 97 -15.21 26.78 3.93
N ARG A 98 -15.48 26.02 2.87
CA ARG A 98 -14.87 24.69 2.68
C ARG A 98 -13.87 24.68 1.53
N PRO A 99 -12.56 24.57 1.80
CA PRO A 99 -11.53 24.59 0.76
C PRO A 99 -11.50 23.35 -0.14
N THR A 100 -12.11 22.23 0.26
CA THR A 100 -12.07 20.97 -0.51
C THR A 100 -12.64 21.12 -1.93
N PRO A 101 -11.83 20.97 -3.01
CA PRO A 101 -12.26 21.25 -4.37
C PRO A 101 -13.40 20.33 -4.82
N PHE A 102 -14.47 20.94 -5.32
CA PHE A 102 -15.68 20.25 -5.80
C PHE A 102 -16.47 21.17 -6.73
N GLY A 103 -16.51 20.83 -8.02
CA GLY A 103 -17.25 21.60 -9.01
C GLY A 103 -16.84 23.07 -8.99
N LEU A 104 -17.83 23.92 -8.80
CA LEU A 104 -17.72 25.39 -8.77
C LEU A 104 -17.78 25.97 -7.34
N PHE A 105 -17.57 25.15 -6.29
CA PHE A 105 -17.58 25.65 -4.90
C PHE A 105 -16.19 26.07 -4.43
N ALA A 106 -15.16 25.32 -4.81
CA ALA A 106 -13.78 25.54 -4.42
C ALA A 106 -12.86 25.11 -5.54
N GLY A 107 -11.76 25.84 -5.71
CA GLY A 107 -10.78 25.61 -6.76
C GLY A 107 -9.39 25.30 -6.21
N VAL A 108 -8.49 24.97 -7.13
CA VAL A 108 -7.07 24.75 -6.85
C VAL A 108 -6.18 25.81 -7.48
N SER A 109 -5.02 26.04 -6.89
CA SER A 109 -3.94 26.85 -7.45
C SER A 109 -2.60 26.29 -7.01
N ALA A 110 -1.54 26.60 -7.75
CA ALA A 110 -0.18 26.24 -7.37
C ALA A 110 0.41 27.38 -6.52
N GLY A 111 1.22 27.01 -5.54
CA GLY A 111 2.00 27.96 -4.76
C GLY A 111 3.44 27.49 -4.56
N TRP A 112 4.30 28.43 -4.17
CA TRP A 112 5.73 28.20 -3.96
C TRP A 112 6.20 28.83 -2.66
N PHE A 113 7.13 28.17 -1.97
CA PHE A 113 7.83 28.81 -0.85
C PHE A 113 8.83 29.86 -1.37
N ASP A 114 8.98 30.94 -0.61
CA ASP A 114 9.82 32.10 -0.92
C ASP A 114 10.24 32.80 0.38
N VAL A 115 11.06 33.85 0.31
CA VAL A 115 11.41 34.67 1.47
C VAL A 115 10.30 35.64 1.88
N THR A 116 9.54 36.15 0.91
CA THR A 116 8.47 37.14 1.15
C THR A 116 7.11 36.57 0.79
N PRO A 117 6.10 36.65 1.67
CA PRO A 117 4.77 36.20 1.33
C PRO A 117 4.12 37.11 0.30
N LYS A 118 3.42 36.52 -0.67
CA LYS A 118 2.69 37.26 -1.69
C LYS A 118 1.47 36.48 -2.14
N VAL A 119 0.35 37.18 -2.27
CA VAL A 119 -0.86 36.66 -2.91
C VAL A 119 -1.23 37.62 -4.02
N ALA A 120 -1.41 37.10 -5.23
CA ALA A 120 -2.02 37.82 -6.34
C ALA A 120 -3.29 37.07 -6.79
N ASP A 121 -4.37 37.84 -6.97
CA ASP A 121 -5.70 37.37 -7.39
C ASP A 121 -6.13 38.15 -8.64
N ASP A 122 -5.29 38.09 -9.68
CA ASP A 122 -5.45 38.88 -10.91
C ASP A 122 -5.96 38.07 -12.11
N GLU A 123 -6.06 36.74 -11.98
CA GLU A 123 -6.64 35.86 -12.98
C GLU A 123 -8.03 35.38 -12.53
N ALA A 124 -9.02 35.48 -13.41
CA ALA A 124 -10.34 34.91 -13.15
C ALA A 124 -10.27 33.36 -13.05
N PRO A 125 -11.11 32.74 -12.20
CA PRO A 125 -11.21 31.29 -12.13
C PRO A 125 -11.55 30.68 -13.49
N ARG A 126 -10.94 29.53 -13.78
CA ARG A 126 -11.17 28.76 -15.01
C ARG A 126 -11.68 27.38 -14.70
N THR A 127 -12.74 26.96 -15.38
CA THR A 127 -13.27 25.61 -15.24
C THR A 127 -12.61 24.68 -16.25
N ARG A 128 -12.58 23.40 -15.90
CA ARG A 128 -12.37 22.30 -16.84
C ARG A 128 -13.47 21.30 -16.61
N THR A 129 -14.35 21.23 -17.59
CA THR A 129 -15.47 20.30 -17.64
C THR A 129 -15.00 19.06 -18.36
N ARG A 130 -15.32 17.90 -17.80
CA ARG A 130 -15.10 16.58 -18.37
C ARG A 130 -16.44 15.86 -18.40
N VAL A 131 -16.59 14.87 -19.29
CA VAL A 131 -17.69 13.92 -19.14
C VAL A 131 -17.43 13.06 -17.91
N ASP A 132 -18.49 12.63 -17.24
CA ASP A 132 -18.37 11.66 -16.16
C ASP A 132 -17.88 10.33 -16.72
N LEU A 133 -16.85 9.75 -16.09
CA LEU A 133 -16.25 8.51 -16.57
C LEU A 133 -17.06 7.27 -16.23
N GLY A 134 -18.04 7.36 -15.33
CA GLY A 134 -19.09 6.35 -15.19
C GLY A 134 -20.02 6.32 -16.40
N TRP A 135 -20.49 7.48 -16.83
CA TRP A 135 -21.27 7.64 -18.07
C TRP A 135 -20.47 7.20 -19.31
N LEU A 136 -19.23 7.67 -19.48
CA LEU A 136 -18.41 7.34 -20.64
C LEU A 136 -18.13 5.83 -20.72
N ARG A 137 -17.90 5.18 -19.57
CA ARG A 137 -17.76 3.73 -19.50
C ARG A 137 -19.01 3.02 -20.02
N GLU A 138 -20.21 3.44 -19.62
CA GLU A 138 -21.45 2.82 -20.13
C GLU A 138 -21.63 3.01 -21.64
N VAL A 139 -21.21 4.15 -22.18
CA VAL A 139 -21.21 4.41 -23.63
C VAL A 139 -20.24 3.47 -24.35
N VAL A 140 -19.01 3.36 -23.85
CA VAL A 140 -17.98 2.48 -24.44
C VAL A 140 -18.39 1.02 -24.37
N GLU A 141 -18.78 0.51 -23.20
CA GLU A 141 -19.22 -0.88 -23.01
C GLU A 141 -20.40 -1.26 -23.93
N ALA A 142 -21.30 -0.33 -24.23
CA ALA A 142 -22.41 -0.56 -25.14
C ALA A 142 -21.98 -0.61 -26.62
N ALA A 143 -20.91 0.11 -26.99
CA ALA A 143 -20.41 0.19 -28.36
C ALA A 143 -19.37 -0.90 -28.69
N GLU A 144 -18.60 -1.37 -27.70
CA GLU A 144 -17.54 -2.36 -27.89
C GLU A 144 -17.94 -3.65 -28.65
N PRO A 145 -19.09 -4.29 -28.38
CA PRO A 145 -19.46 -5.53 -29.05
C PRO A 145 -20.15 -5.31 -30.41
N ASP A 146 -20.30 -4.07 -30.89
CA ASP A 146 -20.96 -3.79 -32.17
C ASP A 146 -20.18 -4.44 -33.33
N PRO A 147 -20.80 -5.35 -34.10
CA PRO A 147 -20.14 -6.02 -35.23
C PRO A 147 -19.68 -5.06 -36.33
N GLY A 148 -20.27 -3.86 -36.43
CA GLY A 148 -19.83 -2.81 -37.35
C GLY A 148 -18.63 -2.00 -36.87
N LEU A 149 -18.28 -2.07 -35.58
CA LEU A 149 -17.17 -1.32 -34.98
C LEU A 149 -16.01 -2.22 -34.57
N LEU A 150 -16.28 -3.31 -33.85
CA LEU A 150 -15.27 -4.18 -33.24
C LEU A 150 -14.16 -4.63 -34.21
N PRO A 151 -14.44 -5.05 -35.46
CA PRO A 151 -13.40 -5.44 -36.41
C PRO A 151 -12.36 -4.34 -36.72
N HIS A 152 -12.71 -3.07 -36.49
CA HIS A 152 -11.87 -1.92 -36.77
C HIS A 152 -11.11 -1.41 -35.55
N LEU A 153 -11.29 -2.02 -34.37
CA LEU A 153 -10.59 -1.70 -33.14
C LEU A 153 -9.31 -2.54 -32.98
N ASP A 154 -8.42 -2.05 -32.12
CA ASP A 154 -7.31 -2.84 -31.59
C ASP A 154 -7.70 -3.47 -30.24
N VAL A 155 -7.13 -4.63 -29.90
CA VAL A 155 -7.46 -5.44 -28.73
C VAL A 155 -6.20 -6.02 -28.07
N GLN A 156 -6.28 -6.26 -26.77
CA GLN A 156 -5.27 -6.98 -25.99
C GLN A 156 -5.92 -7.87 -24.92
N ALA A 157 -5.22 -8.89 -24.46
CA ALA A 157 -5.64 -9.71 -23.33
C ALA A 157 -5.57 -8.92 -22.01
N HIS A 158 -6.50 -9.19 -21.11
CA HIS A 158 -6.49 -8.58 -19.78
C HIS A 158 -5.28 -9.07 -18.97
N GLY A 159 -4.41 -8.16 -18.53
CA GLY A 159 -3.12 -8.51 -17.92
C GLY A 159 -3.19 -9.32 -16.61
N ALA A 160 -4.35 -9.35 -15.94
CA ALA A 160 -4.58 -10.08 -14.68
C ALA A 160 -5.32 -11.43 -14.85
N LEU A 161 -5.34 -12.02 -16.06
CA LEU A 161 -5.91 -13.35 -16.27
C LEU A 161 -5.07 -14.43 -15.59
N VAL A 162 -5.74 -15.38 -14.92
CA VAL A 162 -5.10 -16.53 -14.26
C VAL A 162 -5.68 -17.83 -14.83
N ARG A 163 -4.83 -18.76 -15.25
CA ARG A 163 -5.27 -20.10 -15.70
C ARG A 163 -5.40 -21.05 -14.50
N ARG A 164 -6.55 -21.70 -14.38
CA ARG A 164 -6.80 -22.78 -13.40
C ARG A 164 -7.37 -24.00 -14.13
N GLY A 165 -6.57 -25.05 -14.26
CA GLY A 165 -6.93 -26.23 -15.05
C GLY A 165 -7.21 -25.87 -16.52
N ASP A 166 -8.39 -26.25 -17.02
CA ASP A 166 -8.88 -25.95 -18.37
C ASP A 166 -9.62 -24.61 -18.47
N ARG A 167 -9.54 -23.73 -17.45
CA ARG A 167 -10.27 -22.45 -17.41
C ARG A 167 -9.37 -21.25 -17.18
N LEU A 168 -9.78 -20.12 -17.73
CA LEU A 168 -9.24 -18.78 -17.47
C LEU A 168 -10.15 -18.08 -16.48
N HIS A 169 -9.55 -17.47 -15.46
CA HIS A 169 -10.22 -16.74 -14.42
C HIS A 169 -9.81 -15.27 -14.46
N LEU A 170 -10.81 -14.40 -14.33
CA LEU A 170 -10.64 -12.98 -14.06
C LEU A 170 -11.48 -12.66 -12.82
N GLU A 171 -10.81 -12.52 -11.67
CA GLU A 171 -11.48 -12.30 -10.37
C GLU A 171 -12.03 -10.88 -10.21
N THR A 172 -11.61 -9.94 -11.07
CA THR A 172 -12.02 -8.53 -11.00
C THR A 172 -12.35 -7.98 -12.39
N PRO A 173 -13.40 -8.51 -13.05
CA PRO A 173 -13.80 -7.97 -14.35
C PRO A 173 -14.24 -6.52 -14.20
N SER A 174 -13.82 -5.69 -15.15
CA SER A 174 -14.26 -4.31 -15.30
C SER A 174 -15.78 -4.30 -15.57
N ALA A 175 -16.60 -4.18 -14.52
CA ALA A 175 -18.03 -3.88 -14.61
C ALA A 175 -18.73 -3.77 -13.24
N GLY A 176 -18.17 -4.28 -12.14
CA GLY A 176 -18.89 -4.35 -10.85
C GLY A 176 -20.20 -5.18 -10.86
N ARG A 177 -20.63 -5.68 -12.03
CA ARG A 177 -21.82 -6.50 -12.27
C ARG A 177 -21.54 -7.99 -12.09
N LEU A 178 -20.31 -8.43 -12.39
CA LEU A 178 -19.87 -9.81 -12.21
C LEU A 178 -18.83 -9.86 -11.09
N ALA A 179 -18.99 -10.79 -10.16
CA ALA A 179 -18.04 -11.01 -9.07
C ALA A 179 -16.71 -11.60 -9.58
N ALA A 180 -16.78 -12.48 -10.59
CA ALA A 180 -15.66 -13.06 -11.29
C ALA A 180 -16.13 -13.56 -12.67
N VAL A 181 -15.20 -13.72 -13.60
CA VAL A 181 -15.41 -14.35 -14.92
C VAL A 181 -14.58 -15.62 -15.00
N SER A 182 -15.18 -16.69 -15.50
CA SER A 182 -14.49 -17.97 -15.73
C SER A 182 -14.85 -18.56 -17.09
N VAL A 183 -13.88 -18.64 -17.98
CA VAL A 183 -14.06 -19.10 -19.38
C VAL A 183 -13.28 -20.38 -19.59
N ARG A 184 -13.86 -21.36 -20.29
CA ARG A 184 -13.08 -22.54 -20.71
C ARG A 184 -11.99 -22.10 -21.70
N CYS A 185 -10.74 -22.44 -21.39
CA CYS A 185 -9.56 -22.17 -22.20
C CYS A 185 -9.45 -23.21 -23.33
N THR A 186 -10.33 -23.12 -24.32
CA THR A 186 -10.24 -23.98 -25.52
C THR A 186 -8.99 -23.62 -26.34
N PRO A 187 -8.54 -24.48 -27.27
CA PRO A 187 -7.41 -24.15 -28.16
C PRO A 187 -7.60 -22.84 -28.93
N ALA A 188 -8.84 -22.50 -29.31
CA ALA A 188 -9.17 -21.23 -29.96
C ALA A 188 -8.97 -20.03 -29.01
N VAL A 189 -9.40 -20.14 -27.76
CA VAL A 189 -9.20 -19.09 -26.75
C VAL A 189 -7.71 -18.93 -26.43
N GLU A 190 -6.97 -20.02 -26.31
CA GLU A 190 -5.52 -19.99 -26.10
C GLU A 190 -4.79 -19.30 -27.27
N ALA A 191 -5.21 -19.57 -28.51
CA ALA A 191 -4.70 -18.85 -29.68
C ALA A 191 -5.03 -17.35 -29.61
N VAL A 192 -6.26 -16.96 -29.25
CA VAL A 192 -6.61 -15.54 -29.04
C VAL A 192 -5.68 -14.87 -28.04
N LEU A 193 -5.44 -15.50 -26.88
CA LEU A 193 -4.57 -14.93 -25.86
C LEU A 193 -3.12 -14.79 -26.33
N ALA A 194 -2.62 -15.73 -27.12
CA ALA A 194 -1.29 -15.65 -27.70
C ALA A 194 -1.17 -14.50 -28.70
N GLU A 195 -2.16 -14.33 -29.60
CA GLU A 195 -2.17 -13.24 -30.58
C GLU A 195 -2.35 -11.87 -29.91
N ALA A 196 -3.19 -11.79 -28.88
CA ALA A 196 -3.54 -10.58 -28.16
C ALA A 196 -2.67 -10.34 -26.90
N ARG A 197 -1.50 -10.99 -26.79
CA ARG A 197 -0.57 -10.74 -25.67
C ARG A 197 -0.11 -9.29 -25.63
N SER A 198 0.04 -8.68 -26.81
CA SER A 198 0.23 -7.25 -27.01
C SER A 198 -0.94 -6.68 -27.80
N VAL A 199 -1.02 -5.35 -27.90
CA VAL A 199 -2.03 -4.67 -28.73
C VAL A 199 -1.97 -5.20 -30.16
N ARG A 200 -3.13 -5.61 -30.69
CA ARG A 200 -3.27 -6.12 -32.06
C ARG A 200 -4.62 -5.71 -32.68
N PRO A 201 -4.70 -5.41 -33.99
CA PRO A 201 -5.97 -5.21 -34.66
C PRO A 201 -6.89 -6.44 -34.55
N VAL A 202 -8.18 -6.22 -34.27
CA VAL A 202 -9.17 -7.31 -34.16
C VAL A 202 -9.25 -8.12 -35.46
N ALA A 203 -9.23 -7.45 -36.62
CA ALA A 203 -9.26 -8.10 -37.92
C ALA A 203 -8.13 -9.13 -38.10
N ASP A 204 -6.93 -8.84 -37.59
CA ASP A 204 -5.76 -9.73 -37.70
C ASP A 204 -5.92 -10.96 -36.79
N VAL A 205 -6.46 -10.79 -35.58
CA VAL A 205 -6.76 -11.91 -34.69
C VAL A 205 -7.83 -12.82 -35.31
N VAL A 206 -8.87 -12.23 -35.93
CA VAL A 206 -9.92 -12.97 -36.64
C VAL A 206 -9.33 -13.76 -37.82
N ALA A 207 -8.45 -13.14 -38.62
CA ALA A 207 -7.78 -13.81 -39.73
C ALA A 207 -6.90 -14.97 -39.23
N ALA A 208 -6.10 -14.77 -38.19
CA ALA A 208 -5.26 -15.80 -37.60
C ALA A 208 -6.08 -17.01 -37.10
N LEU A 209 -7.22 -16.77 -36.46
CA LEU A 209 -8.12 -17.85 -36.03
C LEU A 209 -8.77 -18.58 -37.19
N ARG A 210 -9.24 -17.84 -38.20
CA ARG A 210 -9.83 -18.42 -39.42
C ARG A 210 -8.83 -19.37 -40.07
N ASP A 211 -7.60 -18.91 -40.25
CA ASP A 211 -6.57 -19.66 -40.96
C ASP A 211 -6.08 -20.87 -40.13
N ARG A 212 -5.96 -20.72 -38.80
CA ARG A 212 -5.50 -21.79 -37.90
C ARG A 212 -6.55 -22.90 -37.67
N PHE A 213 -7.83 -22.55 -37.60
CA PHE A 213 -8.91 -23.49 -37.24
C PHE A 213 -9.89 -23.79 -38.38
N ALA A 214 -9.70 -23.22 -39.56
CA ALA A 214 -10.58 -23.37 -40.73
C ALA A 214 -12.06 -23.05 -40.41
N VAL A 215 -12.32 -22.03 -39.59
CA VAL A 215 -13.67 -21.59 -39.19
C VAL A 215 -14.10 -20.33 -39.95
N PRO A 216 -15.41 -20.07 -40.17
CA PRO A 216 -15.86 -18.81 -40.76
C PRO A 216 -15.40 -17.59 -39.95
N GLY A 217 -15.02 -16.50 -40.64
CA GLY A 217 -14.59 -15.26 -39.98
C GLY A 217 -15.64 -14.68 -39.02
N ALA A 218 -16.92 -14.84 -39.35
CA ALA A 218 -18.04 -14.45 -38.47
C ALA A 218 -18.03 -15.22 -37.13
N THR A 219 -17.66 -16.51 -37.14
CA THR A 219 -17.55 -17.34 -35.93
C THR A 219 -16.38 -16.88 -35.06
N ALA A 220 -15.23 -16.57 -35.67
CA ALA A 220 -14.07 -16.03 -34.96
C ALA A 220 -14.37 -14.63 -34.38
N ALA A 221 -15.05 -13.76 -35.14
CA ALA A 221 -15.48 -12.44 -34.67
C ALA A 221 -16.47 -12.54 -33.50
N ALA A 222 -17.43 -13.47 -33.56
CA ALA A 222 -18.38 -13.72 -32.47
C ALA A 222 -17.67 -14.20 -31.19
N LEU A 223 -16.65 -15.05 -31.31
CA LEU A 223 -15.81 -15.45 -30.17
C LEU A 223 -15.11 -14.23 -29.56
N LEU A 224 -14.50 -13.37 -30.36
CA LEU A 224 -13.83 -12.16 -29.85
C LEU A 224 -14.81 -11.20 -29.18
N ALA A 225 -15.99 -10.97 -29.78
CA ALA A 225 -17.03 -10.13 -29.20
C ALA A 225 -17.46 -10.65 -27.81
N GLU A 226 -17.59 -11.97 -27.66
CA GLU A 226 -17.91 -12.59 -26.38
C GLU A 226 -16.78 -12.42 -25.35
N LEU A 227 -15.52 -12.60 -25.75
CA LEU A 227 -14.37 -12.40 -24.86
C LEU A 227 -14.20 -10.92 -24.44
N VAL A 228 -14.52 -9.97 -25.33
CA VAL A 228 -14.58 -8.52 -25.00
C VAL A 228 -15.71 -8.24 -24.02
N ARG A 229 -16.92 -8.78 -24.27
CA ARG A 229 -18.09 -8.62 -23.40
C ARG A 229 -17.83 -9.14 -21.98
N GLN A 230 -17.05 -10.20 -21.86
CA GLN A 230 -16.65 -10.77 -20.56
C GLN A 230 -15.41 -10.10 -19.94
N GLY A 231 -14.78 -9.13 -20.62
CA GLY A 231 -13.59 -8.42 -20.13
C GLY A 231 -12.30 -9.25 -20.13
N VAL A 232 -12.29 -10.43 -20.78
CA VAL A 232 -11.08 -11.21 -21.04
C VAL A 232 -10.17 -10.47 -22.01
N LEU A 233 -10.79 -9.77 -22.97
CA LEU A 233 -10.13 -8.85 -23.88
C LEU A 233 -10.48 -7.40 -23.53
N VAL A 234 -9.51 -6.51 -23.69
CA VAL A 234 -9.64 -5.05 -23.49
C VAL A 234 -9.44 -4.38 -24.84
N THR A 235 -10.40 -3.55 -25.26
CA THR A 235 -10.31 -2.84 -26.54
C THR A 235 -9.64 -1.48 -26.40
N SER A 236 -9.08 -1.00 -27.50
CA SER A 236 -8.55 0.36 -27.66
C SER A 236 -9.61 1.46 -27.44
N LEU A 237 -10.92 1.15 -27.54
CA LEU A 237 -11.99 2.12 -27.31
C LEU A 237 -12.04 2.58 -25.84
N ARG A 238 -11.57 1.75 -24.90
CA ARG A 238 -11.50 2.14 -23.49
C ARG A 238 -10.43 3.22 -23.28
N PRO A 239 -10.71 4.27 -22.51
CA PRO A 239 -9.68 5.24 -22.15
C PRO A 239 -8.57 4.62 -21.31
N PRO A 240 -7.29 4.95 -21.56
CA PRO A 240 -6.14 4.41 -20.82
C PRO A 240 -5.95 5.03 -19.43
N LEU A 241 -6.75 6.04 -19.06
CA LEU A 241 -6.71 6.77 -17.78
C LEU A 241 -5.32 7.36 -17.44
N ASP A 242 -4.65 7.90 -18.44
CA ASP A 242 -3.27 8.41 -18.39
C ASP A 242 -3.17 9.93 -18.14
N GLY A 243 -4.25 10.54 -17.63
CA GLY A 243 -4.34 11.97 -17.37
C GLY A 243 -4.80 12.81 -18.57
N GLY A 244 -4.86 12.23 -19.77
CA GLY A 244 -5.46 12.86 -20.95
C GLY A 244 -6.98 13.05 -20.82
N ASP A 245 -7.62 13.64 -21.84
CA ASP A 245 -9.08 13.73 -21.92
C ASP A 245 -9.67 12.40 -22.44
N PRO A 246 -10.43 11.64 -21.60
CA PRO A 246 -10.98 10.35 -22.00
C PRO A 246 -11.98 10.43 -23.15
N LEU A 247 -12.73 11.55 -23.26
CA LEU A 247 -13.65 11.73 -24.39
C LEU A 247 -12.89 11.93 -25.70
N ALA A 248 -11.83 12.74 -25.67
CA ALA A 248 -10.96 12.94 -26.83
C ALA A 248 -10.31 11.63 -27.29
N HIS A 249 -9.90 10.76 -26.35
CA HIS A 249 -9.41 9.41 -26.67
C HIS A 249 -10.45 8.60 -27.46
N VAL A 250 -11.68 8.51 -26.94
CA VAL A 250 -12.77 7.78 -27.60
C VAL A 250 -13.04 8.35 -29.00
N LEU A 251 -13.12 9.68 -29.14
CA LEU A 251 -13.31 10.33 -30.42
C LEU A 251 -12.19 10.02 -31.42
N ALA A 252 -10.93 9.98 -30.97
CA ALA A 252 -9.78 9.65 -31.81
C ALA A 252 -9.83 8.20 -32.29
N VAL A 253 -10.19 7.26 -31.41
CA VAL A 253 -10.34 5.84 -31.75
C VAL A 253 -11.49 5.63 -32.74
N LEU A 254 -12.65 6.26 -32.51
CA LEU A 254 -13.78 6.18 -33.44
C LEU A 254 -13.43 6.78 -34.82
N ALA A 255 -12.71 7.91 -34.86
CA ALA A 255 -12.23 8.48 -36.12
C ALA A 255 -11.24 7.56 -36.84
N ALA A 256 -10.39 6.84 -36.11
CA ALA A 256 -9.50 5.83 -36.69
C ALA A 256 -10.29 4.63 -37.25
N ALA A 257 -11.33 4.18 -36.55
CA ALA A 257 -12.22 3.12 -37.03
C ALA A 257 -12.98 3.53 -38.30
N GLU A 258 -13.49 4.78 -38.39
CA GLU A 258 -14.12 5.31 -39.60
C GLU A 258 -13.17 5.30 -40.81
N ARG A 259 -11.90 5.70 -40.61
CA ARG A 259 -10.86 5.60 -41.66
C ARG A 259 -10.59 4.16 -42.10
N ARG A 260 -10.84 3.18 -41.24
CA ARG A 260 -10.75 1.74 -41.53
C ARG A 260 -12.06 1.18 -42.11
N GLY A 261 -13.07 2.00 -42.35
CA GLY A 261 -14.34 1.61 -42.99
C GLY A 261 -15.53 1.42 -42.05
N ALA A 262 -15.40 1.71 -40.75
CA ALA A 262 -16.53 1.61 -39.81
C ALA A 262 -17.57 2.72 -40.05
N VAL A 263 -18.85 2.41 -39.90
CA VAL A 263 -19.95 3.40 -39.90
C VAL A 263 -20.41 3.62 -38.46
N VAL A 264 -20.03 4.75 -37.85
CA VAL A 264 -20.20 4.96 -36.40
C VAL A 264 -20.92 6.27 -36.08
N PRO A 265 -22.27 6.31 -36.10
CA PRO A 265 -23.05 7.52 -35.75
C PRO A 265 -22.72 8.09 -34.37
N LEU A 266 -22.24 7.24 -33.44
CA LEU A 266 -21.84 7.62 -32.10
C LEU A 266 -20.77 8.73 -32.07
N ARG A 267 -19.85 8.79 -33.04
CA ARG A 267 -18.79 9.81 -33.05
C ARG A 267 -19.33 11.22 -33.14
N ALA A 268 -20.32 11.45 -34.02
CA ALA A 268 -20.93 12.76 -34.20
C ALA A 268 -21.65 13.23 -32.92
N ALA A 269 -22.38 12.33 -32.26
CA ALA A 269 -23.06 12.64 -31.01
C ALA A 269 -22.08 12.98 -29.88
N LEU A 270 -20.98 12.23 -29.76
CA LEU A 270 -19.91 12.51 -28.79
C LEU A 270 -19.15 13.79 -29.10
N ALA A 271 -18.96 14.14 -30.38
CA ALA A 271 -18.33 15.39 -30.78
C ALA A 271 -19.18 16.61 -30.39
N ALA A 272 -20.51 16.51 -30.52
CA ALA A 272 -21.43 17.56 -30.05
C ALA A 272 -21.35 17.75 -28.52
N VAL A 273 -21.17 16.67 -27.75
CA VAL A 273 -20.94 16.75 -26.30
C VAL A 273 -19.63 17.46 -25.99
N ALA A 274 -18.55 17.15 -26.72
CA ALA A 274 -17.25 17.82 -26.57
C ALA A 274 -17.33 19.32 -26.89
N GLU A 275 -17.98 19.69 -27.98
CA GLU A 275 -18.16 21.10 -28.37
C GLU A 275 -18.95 21.89 -27.31
N ALA A 276 -20.06 21.34 -26.81
CA ALA A 276 -20.86 22.00 -25.78
C ALA A 276 -20.09 22.17 -24.46
N ARG A 277 -19.21 21.20 -24.14
CA ARG A 277 -18.35 21.22 -22.95
C ARG A 277 -17.30 22.31 -23.05
N ASP A 278 -16.66 22.43 -24.20
CA ASP A 278 -15.65 23.47 -24.45
C ASP A 278 -16.31 24.86 -24.46
N ALA A 279 -17.55 24.97 -24.97
CA ALA A 279 -18.36 26.19 -24.88
C ALA A 279 -18.70 26.58 -23.43
N HIS A 280 -18.96 25.60 -22.55
CA HIS A 280 -19.14 25.85 -21.12
C HIS A 280 -17.85 26.37 -20.46
N ASP A 281 -16.70 25.74 -20.73
CA ASP A 281 -15.41 26.16 -20.15
C ASP A 281 -14.93 27.54 -20.65
N ALA A 282 -15.44 28.01 -21.78
CA ALA A 282 -15.19 29.37 -22.27
C ALA A 282 -16.01 30.45 -21.53
N ARG A 283 -17.00 30.08 -20.71
CA ARG A 283 -17.83 31.02 -19.96
C ARG A 283 -17.26 31.28 -18.55
N PRO A 284 -17.36 32.52 -18.05
CA PRO A 284 -17.13 32.79 -16.64
C PRO A 284 -18.15 32.07 -15.75
N ILE A 285 -17.75 31.74 -14.52
CA ILE A 285 -18.63 31.18 -13.50
C ILE A 285 -19.81 32.13 -13.24
N GLY A 286 -21.03 31.59 -13.25
CA GLY A 286 -22.29 32.33 -13.15
C GLY A 286 -22.94 32.60 -14.52
N ALA A 287 -22.19 32.46 -15.62
CA ALA A 287 -22.69 32.65 -16.99
C ALA A 287 -22.76 31.34 -17.80
N GLY A 288 -22.34 30.20 -17.23
CA GLY A 288 -22.22 28.91 -17.92
C GLY A 288 -23.46 28.02 -17.83
N ALA A 289 -24.43 28.33 -16.98
CA ALA A 289 -25.58 27.46 -16.70
C ALA A 289 -26.41 27.02 -17.93
N GLY A 290 -26.46 27.84 -18.99
CA GLY A 290 -27.11 27.47 -20.25
C GLY A 290 -26.33 26.38 -21.00
N GLU A 291 -25.02 26.56 -21.15
CA GLU A 291 -24.14 25.59 -21.81
C GLU A 291 -24.04 24.30 -20.99
N LEU A 292 -23.98 24.38 -19.65
CA LEU A 292 -24.00 23.21 -18.78
C LEU A 292 -25.23 22.33 -19.04
N ARG A 293 -26.42 22.94 -19.11
CA ARG A 293 -27.66 22.23 -19.45
C ARG A 293 -27.61 21.59 -20.83
N ARG A 294 -26.99 22.27 -21.81
CA ARG A 294 -26.79 21.74 -23.16
C ARG A 294 -25.89 20.51 -23.14
N VAL A 295 -24.74 20.55 -22.44
CA VAL A 295 -23.84 19.39 -22.28
C VAL A 295 -24.58 18.22 -21.65
N VAL A 296 -25.28 18.46 -20.53
CA VAL A 296 -26.03 17.44 -19.81
C VAL A 296 -27.14 16.83 -20.68
N ALA A 297 -27.87 17.63 -21.44
CA ALA A 297 -28.92 17.16 -22.34
C ALA A 297 -28.36 16.30 -23.48
N LEU A 298 -27.29 16.77 -24.14
CA LEU A 298 -26.62 16.00 -25.20
C LEU A 298 -26.07 14.68 -24.67
N ALA A 299 -25.36 14.69 -23.54
CA ALA A 299 -24.83 13.47 -22.93
C ALA A 299 -25.95 12.48 -22.55
N LYS A 300 -27.07 12.96 -21.98
CA LYS A 300 -28.24 12.13 -21.64
C LYS A 300 -28.93 11.54 -22.87
N SER A 301 -28.89 12.23 -24.01
CA SER A 301 -29.45 11.73 -25.28
C SER A 301 -28.65 10.56 -25.85
N VAL A 302 -27.33 10.53 -25.63
CA VAL A 302 -26.46 9.38 -25.98
C VAL A 302 -26.68 8.22 -25.02
N ARG A 303 -26.65 8.50 -23.70
CA ARG A 303 -26.90 7.50 -22.67
C ARG A 303 -27.47 8.15 -21.41
N PRO A 304 -28.64 7.70 -20.88
CA PRO A 304 -29.18 8.22 -19.64
C PRO A 304 -28.23 7.99 -18.46
N HIS A 305 -27.97 9.04 -17.67
CA HIS A 305 -27.15 8.98 -16.45
C HIS A 305 -27.52 10.13 -15.52
N GLU A 306 -27.36 9.95 -14.21
CA GLU A 306 -27.77 10.97 -13.23
C GLU A 306 -26.98 12.28 -13.41
N ASN A 307 -25.64 12.17 -13.39
CA ASN A 307 -24.69 13.28 -13.52
C ASN A 307 -23.65 12.94 -14.60
N PRO A 308 -23.86 13.33 -15.87
CA PRO A 308 -22.98 12.94 -16.97
C PRO A 308 -21.72 13.83 -17.11
N VAL A 309 -21.47 14.74 -16.16
CA VAL A 309 -20.36 15.70 -16.21
C VAL A 309 -19.60 15.75 -14.89
N HIS A 310 -18.32 16.11 -14.98
CA HIS A 310 -17.42 16.34 -13.86
C HIS A 310 -16.68 17.66 -14.08
N VAL A 311 -16.67 18.56 -13.08
CA VAL A 311 -16.04 19.88 -13.20
C VAL A 311 -14.96 20.05 -12.14
N ASP A 312 -13.77 20.39 -12.60
CA ASP A 312 -12.67 20.91 -11.77
C ASP A 312 -12.53 22.42 -12.02
N THR A 313 -12.12 23.17 -11.00
CA THR A 313 -11.88 24.62 -11.14
C THR A 313 -10.47 24.98 -10.71
N ARG A 314 -9.75 25.72 -11.56
CA ARG A 314 -8.55 26.48 -11.20
C ARG A 314 -8.99 27.84 -10.67
N HIS A 315 -8.53 28.21 -9.48
CA HIS A 315 -8.94 29.47 -8.83
C HIS A 315 -8.32 30.70 -9.51
N GLY A 316 -7.02 30.66 -9.87
CA GLY A 316 -6.33 31.80 -10.51
C GLY A 316 -5.33 32.50 -9.57
N LEU A 317 -5.35 32.15 -8.29
CA LEU A 317 -4.41 32.66 -7.30
C LEU A 317 -2.96 32.28 -7.61
N ARG A 318 -2.06 33.24 -7.37
CA ARG A 318 -0.61 33.01 -7.31
C ARG A 318 -0.15 33.26 -5.88
N VAL A 319 0.25 32.19 -5.19
CA VAL A 319 0.57 32.20 -3.77
C VAL A 319 2.05 31.93 -3.53
N ARG A 320 2.70 32.81 -2.77
CA ARG A 320 4.04 32.64 -2.22
C ARG A 320 3.97 32.67 -0.70
N LEU A 321 4.53 31.65 -0.05
CA LEU A 321 4.56 31.53 1.41
C LEU A 321 6.00 31.55 1.94
N PRO A 322 6.27 32.06 3.15
CA PRO A 322 7.60 32.14 3.72
C PRO A 322 8.18 30.76 4.02
N GLU A 323 9.52 30.66 3.98
CA GLU A 323 10.24 29.46 4.43
C GLU A 323 9.91 29.07 5.88
N ALA A 324 9.48 30.01 6.74
CA ALA A 324 9.01 29.71 8.08
C ALA A 324 7.78 28.75 8.08
N VAL A 325 6.86 28.92 7.14
CA VAL A 325 5.69 28.03 6.98
C VAL A 325 6.13 26.64 6.53
N ARG A 326 7.11 26.57 5.63
CA ARG A 326 7.70 25.33 5.14
C ARG A 326 8.37 24.54 6.27
N ALA A 327 9.22 25.22 7.06
CA ALA A 327 9.93 24.62 8.17
C ALA A 327 8.95 24.12 9.25
N GLU A 328 7.93 24.90 9.59
CA GLU A 328 6.89 24.50 10.53
C GLU A 328 6.14 23.25 10.05
N ALA A 329 5.77 23.18 8.77
CA ALA A 329 5.12 22.00 8.19
C ALA A 329 6.01 20.75 8.26
N GLY A 330 7.32 20.89 7.98
CA GLY A 330 8.30 19.81 8.10
C GLY A 330 8.46 19.30 9.53
N ALA A 331 8.56 20.22 10.50
CA ALA A 331 8.64 19.91 11.93
C ALA A 331 7.38 19.19 12.43
N ALA A 332 6.19 19.65 12.02
CA ALA A 332 4.93 19.03 12.43
C ALA A 332 4.80 17.58 11.93
N VAL A 333 5.09 17.32 10.66
CA VAL A 333 5.01 15.96 10.10
C VAL A 333 6.08 15.05 10.71
N THR A 334 7.27 15.59 11.00
CA THR A 334 8.31 14.86 11.72
C THR A 334 7.85 14.47 13.12
N ALA A 335 7.25 15.39 13.89
CA ALA A 335 6.74 15.11 15.23
C ALA A 335 5.61 14.06 15.19
N MET A 336 4.66 14.19 14.26
CA MET A 336 3.60 13.19 14.05
C MET A 336 4.19 11.81 13.73
N TRP A 337 5.17 11.73 12.81
CA TRP A 337 5.84 10.47 12.48
C TRP A 337 6.52 9.84 13.71
N ARG A 338 7.24 10.63 14.51
CA ARG A 338 7.93 10.16 15.73
C ARG A 338 6.97 9.62 16.80
N MET A 339 5.75 10.18 16.90
CA MET A 339 4.71 9.72 17.83
C MET A 339 3.81 8.61 17.26
N SER A 340 3.93 8.30 15.96
CA SER A 340 3.12 7.27 15.28
C SER A 340 3.52 5.88 15.76
N PRO A 341 2.65 4.87 15.76
CA PRO A 341 3.05 3.51 16.12
C PRO A 341 4.11 2.97 15.16
N ARG A 342 5.10 2.20 15.66
CA ARG A 342 6.05 1.47 14.79
C ARG A 342 5.39 0.25 14.13
N ARG A 343 4.49 0.51 13.18
CA ARG A 343 3.87 -0.49 12.32
C ARG A 343 4.26 -0.25 10.87
N THR A 344 4.70 -1.30 10.19
CA THR A 344 5.03 -1.23 8.77
C THR A 344 3.95 -1.88 7.92
N VAL A 345 3.67 -1.28 6.77
CA VAL A 345 2.71 -1.80 5.80
C VAL A 345 3.12 -3.22 5.35
N LEU A 346 2.13 -4.13 5.28
CA LEU A 346 2.28 -5.55 4.92
C LEU A 346 3.13 -6.44 5.85
N ALA A 347 3.42 -6.04 7.09
CA ALA A 347 4.25 -6.84 8.00
C ALA A 347 3.76 -8.30 8.15
N GLY A 348 2.50 -8.52 8.52
CA GLY A 348 1.94 -9.88 8.67
C GLY A 348 1.89 -10.68 7.36
N TRP A 349 1.66 -10.02 6.21
CA TRP A 349 1.70 -10.70 4.91
C TRP A 349 3.14 -11.06 4.52
N GLN A 350 4.11 -10.19 4.75
CA GLN A 350 5.54 -10.44 4.50
C GLN A 350 6.06 -11.59 5.37
N ALA A 351 5.63 -11.69 6.62
CA ALA A 351 5.95 -12.82 7.50
C ALA A 351 5.48 -14.15 6.89
N ARG A 352 4.20 -14.24 6.47
CA ARG A 352 3.65 -15.42 5.79
C ARG A 352 4.34 -15.72 4.45
N PHE A 353 4.72 -14.68 3.71
CA PHE A 353 5.47 -14.84 2.47
C PHE A 353 6.84 -15.47 2.74
N THR A 354 7.57 -14.93 3.72
CA THR A 354 8.90 -15.42 4.12
C THR A 354 8.82 -16.83 4.68
N GLU A 355 7.78 -17.15 5.44
CA GLU A 355 7.54 -18.50 5.97
C GLU A 355 7.34 -19.53 4.85
N ARG A 356 6.58 -19.18 3.81
CA ARG A 356 6.28 -20.09 2.69
C ARG A 356 7.41 -20.18 1.67
N TYR A 357 7.99 -19.05 1.30
CA TYR A 357 8.88 -18.93 0.14
C TYR A 357 10.34 -18.67 0.51
N GLY A 358 10.63 -18.41 1.79
CA GLY A 358 11.96 -18.01 2.25
C GLY A 358 12.32 -16.59 1.84
N THR A 359 13.58 -16.24 2.07
CA THR A 359 14.22 -15.03 1.58
C THR A 359 14.97 -15.32 0.29
N GLY A 360 15.02 -14.36 -0.63
CA GLY A 360 15.79 -14.52 -1.88
C GLY A 360 15.05 -15.23 -3.01
N ARG A 361 13.76 -15.53 -2.84
CA ARG A 361 12.90 -16.08 -3.91
C ARG A 361 12.00 -15.01 -4.52
N LEU A 362 11.93 -14.98 -5.85
CA LEU A 362 10.92 -14.23 -6.59
C LEU A 362 9.74 -15.13 -6.95
N VAL A 363 8.53 -14.72 -6.56
CA VAL A 363 7.27 -15.41 -6.86
C VAL A 363 6.44 -14.53 -7.79
N PRO A 364 5.91 -15.03 -8.92
CA PRO A 364 5.04 -14.24 -9.80
C PRO A 364 3.90 -13.59 -9.01
N LEU A 365 3.63 -12.31 -9.27
CA LEU A 365 2.68 -11.50 -8.48
C LEU A 365 1.29 -12.15 -8.42
N LEU A 366 0.78 -12.60 -9.56
CA LEU A 366 -0.52 -13.25 -9.65
C LEU A 366 -0.55 -14.61 -8.94
N GLU A 367 0.59 -15.32 -8.87
CA GLU A 367 0.70 -16.55 -8.07
C GLU A 367 0.71 -16.22 -6.58
N ALA A 368 1.51 -15.25 -6.14
CA ALA A 368 1.64 -14.90 -4.72
C ALA A 368 0.28 -14.51 -4.10
N LEU A 369 -0.55 -13.78 -4.87
CA LEU A 369 -1.88 -13.33 -4.48
C LEU A 369 -2.99 -14.37 -4.71
N ASP A 370 -2.71 -15.50 -5.35
CA ASP A 370 -3.70 -16.55 -5.56
C ASP A 370 -3.91 -17.37 -4.28
N GLU A 371 -5.18 -17.61 -3.92
CA GLU A 371 -5.57 -18.29 -2.68
C GLU A 371 -5.31 -19.81 -2.70
N THR A 372 -4.99 -20.38 -3.87
CA THR A 372 -4.78 -21.83 -4.07
C THR A 372 -3.30 -22.16 -4.17
N THR A 373 -2.60 -21.44 -5.05
CA THR A 373 -1.19 -21.66 -5.40
C THR A 373 -0.24 -20.75 -4.61
N GLY A 374 -0.76 -19.63 -4.11
CA GLY A 374 -0.07 -18.60 -3.34
C GLY A 374 -0.35 -18.59 -1.85
N ILE A 375 -0.11 -17.43 -1.23
CA ILE A 375 -0.54 -17.12 0.16
C ILE A 375 -1.81 -16.27 0.21
N GLY A 376 -2.39 -15.94 -0.95
CA GLY A 376 -3.58 -15.10 -1.03
C GLY A 376 -3.28 -13.62 -0.83
N ALA A 377 -4.33 -12.81 -0.98
CA ALA A 377 -4.23 -11.37 -0.73
C ALA A 377 -4.12 -11.08 0.78
N PRO A 378 -3.55 -9.93 1.18
CA PRO A 378 -3.54 -9.52 2.58
C PRO A 378 -4.95 -9.46 3.19
N ALA A 379 -5.05 -9.77 4.48
CA ALA A 379 -6.32 -9.74 5.19
C ALA A 379 -6.99 -8.36 5.11
N GLY A 380 -8.32 -8.33 4.99
CA GLY A 380 -9.09 -7.09 4.85
C GLY A 380 -9.12 -6.51 3.42
N TYR A 381 -8.48 -7.15 2.46
CA TYR A 381 -8.67 -6.86 1.04
C TYR A 381 -10.06 -7.32 0.58
N ARG A 382 -10.68 -6.55 -0.32
CA ARG A 382 -12.14 -6.65 -0.59
C ARG A 382 -12.50 -6.98 -2.03
N TRP A 383 -11.55 -6.98 -2.98
CA TRP A 383 -11.87 -7.16 -4.40
C TRP A 383 -10.82 -8.00 -5.16
N PRO A 384 -10.95 -9.34 -5.15
CA PRO A 384 -11.94 -10.14 -4.41
C PRO A 384 -11.73 -10.12 -2.89
N ALA A 385 -12.73 -10.52 -2.11
CA ALA A 385 -12.57 -10.60 -0.66
C ALA A 385 -11.47 -11.61 -0.30
N ALA A 386 -10.43 -11.16 0.39
CA ALA A 386 -9.37 -12.02 0.89
C ALA A 386 -9.91 -12.93 1.99
N ARG A 387 -9.26 -14.08 2.19
CA ARG A 387 -9.59 -14.95 3.33
C ARG A 387 -9.38 -14.19 4.65
N PRO A 388 -10.30 -14.35 5.62
CA PRO A 388 -10.08 -13.80 6.95
C PRO A 388 -8.78 -14.37 7.54
N ALA A 389 -7.97 -13.49 8.11
CA ALA A 389 -6.91 -13.89 9.04
C ALA A 389 -7.38 -13.54 10.45
N PRO A 390 -6.81 -14.16 11.50
CA PRO A 390 -6.97 -13.66 12.86
C PRO A 390 -6.65 -12.16 12.87
N PRO A 391 -7.47 -11.32 13.52
CA PRO A 391 -7.18 -9.90 13.62
C PRO A 391 -5.79 -9.75 14.27
N GLU A 392 -4.94 -8.91 13.67
CA GLU A 392 -3.73 -8.50 14.37
C GLU A 392 -4.16 -7.88 15.71
N PRO A 393 -3.58 -8.29 16.84
CA PRO A 393 -3.92 -7.72 18.12
C PRO A 393 -3.69 -6.20 18.04
N PRO A 394 -4.57 -5.38 18.65
CA PRO A 394 -4.35 -3.94 18.68
C PRO A 394 -2.98 -3.65 19.29
N LEU A 395 -2.24 -2.72 18.69
CA LEU A 395 -0.96 -2.31 19.23
C LEU A 395 -1.21 -1.54 20.52
N GLU A 396 -1.07 -2.21 21.65
CA GLU A 396 -1.19 -1.59 22.95
C GLU A 396 0.05 -0.75 23.23
N ARG A 397 -0.15 0.54 23.54
CA ARG A 397 0.90 1.46 23.97
C ARG A 397 0.53 2.03 25.34
N PRO A 398 0.44 1.19 26.38
CA PRO A 398 -0.16 1.57 27.67
C PRO A 398 0.54 2.76 28.33
N ASP A 399 1.87 2.86 28.22
CA ASP A 399 2.61 3.99 28.79
C ASP A 399 2.36 5.29 28.03
N ARG A 400 2.27 5.24 26.70
CA ARG A 400 1.91 6.38 25.86
C ARG A 400 0.47 6.82 26.15
N ASP A 401 -0.47 5.88 26.19
CA ASP A 401 -1.88 6.16 26.45
C ASP A 401 -2.08 6.73 27.87
N ARG A 402 -1.32 6.24 28.86
CA ARG A 402 -1.29 6.82 30.22
C ARG A 402 -0.79 8.26 30.22
N ARG A 403 0.28 8.57 29.48
CA ARG A 403 0.81 9.94 29.36
C ARG A 403 -0.17 10.89 28.70
N VAL A 404 -0.79 10.48 27.60
CA VAL A 404 -1.81 11.30 26.93
C VAL A 404 -3.06 11.50 27.79
N ALA A 405 -3.49 10.48 28.52
CA ALA A 405 -4.56 10.62 29.51
C ALA A 405 -4.20 11.59 30.64
N ALA A 406 -2.96 11.58 31.13
CA ALA A 406 -2.49 12.54 32.13
C ALA A 406 -2.51 13.98 31.61
N LEU A 407 -1.96 14.22 30.41
CA LEU A 407 -1.99 15.55 29.77
C LEU A 407 -3.42 16.08 29.59
N ALA A 408 -4.35 15.20 29.17
CA ALA A 408 -5.76 15.57 29.03
C ALA A 408 -6.41 15.89 30.39
N ALA A 409 -6.14 15.07 31.42
CA ALA A 409 -6.70 15.25 32.75
C ALA A 409 -6.20 16.53 33.42
N GLU A 410 -4.91 16.87 33.27
CA GLU A 410 -4.31 18.11 33.78
C GLU A 410 -4.94 19.33 33.12
N ALA A 411 -5.00 19.36 31.79
CA ALA A 411 -5.64 20.46 31.06
C ALA A 411 -7.11 20.66 31.49
N VAL A 412 -7.87 19.58 31.64
CA VAL A 412 -9.27 19.65 32.09
C VAL A 412 -9.37 20.12 33.55
N ARG A 413 -8.52 19.61 34.45
CA ARG A 413 -8.47 20.01 35.87
C ARG A 413 -8.20 21.51 36.01
N ASP A 414 -7.27 22.02 35.23
CA ASP A 414 -6.81 23.41 35.31
C ASP A 414 -7.71 24.36 34.49
N GLY A 415 -8.73 23.82 33.80
CA GLY A 415 -9.67 24.60 32.99
C GLY A 415 -9.07 25.14 31.69
N GLU A 416 -7.92 24.59 31.29
CA GLU A 416 -7.19 24.93 30.07
C GLU A 416 -7.83 24.26 28.84
N ARG A 417 -7.79 24.98 27.71
CA ARG A 417 -8.34 24.48 26.44
C ARG A 417 -7.28 23.96 25.48
N GLU A 418 -6.01 24.12 25.80
CA GLU A 418 -4.88 23.79 24.94
C GLU A 418 -3.80 23.07 25.73
N ILE A 419 -3.31 21.96 25.17
CA ILE A 419 -2.08 21.27 25.56
C ILE A 419 -1.00 21.69 24.57
N VAL A 420 0.08 22.27 25.08
CA VAL A 420 1.24 22.66 24.27
C VAL A 420 2.34 21.62 24.48
N LEU A 421 2.64 20.88 23.41
CA LEU A 421 3.74 19.93 23.39
C LEU A 421 5.05 20.67 23.11
N ASP A 422 6.06 20.41 23.93
CA ASP A 422 7.46 20.73 23.67
C ASP A 422 8.20 19.52 23.09
N ASP A 423 9.49 19.70 22.78
CA ASP A 423 10.31 18.63 22.20
C ASP A 423 10.49 17.46 23.19
N GLU A 424 10.61 17.72 24.50
CA GLU A 424 10.71 16.68 25.55
C GLU A 424 9.44 15.82 25.63
N THR A 425 8.26 16.43 25.54
CA THR A 425 6.98 15.73 25.54
C THR A 425 6.82 14.90 24.26
N VAL A 426 7.22 15.43 23.10
CA VAL A 426 7.23 14.66 21.85
C VAL A 426 8.16 13.45 21.95
N ASP A 427 9.35 13.62 22.52
CA ASP A 427 10.31 12.54 22.75
C ASP A 427 9.75 11.48 23.72
N ALA A 428 9.06 11.90 24.78
CA ALA A 428 8.43 11.01 25.75
C ALA A 428 7.21 10.24 25.19
N LEU A 429 6.60 10.74 24.12
CA LEU A 429 5.52 10.10 23.38
C LEU A 429 6.00 9.34 22.14
N ALA A 430 7.29 9.47 21.80
CA ALA A 430 7.87 8.87 20.63
C ALA A 430 8.05 7.36 20.80
N ASP A 431 8.01 6.66 19.67
CA ASP A 431 8.36 5.24 19.55
C ASP A 431 9.72 5.13 18.84
N ASP A 432 10.59 4.23 19.30
CA ASP A 432 11.95 4.06 18.78
C ASP A 432 11.90 3.85 17.24
N GLY A 433 12.48 4.78 16.48
CA GLY A 433 12.37 4.80 15.01
C GLY A 433 13.71 4.64 14.32
N ASP A 434 13.77 3.75 13.32
CA ASP A 434 14.90 3.68 12.38
C ASP A 434 14.66 4.72 11.25
N PRO A 435 15.58 5.65 10.97
CA PRO A 435 15.49 6.54 9.82
C PRO A 435 15.27 5.82 8.48
N ALA A 436 15.64 4.55 8.36
CA ALA A 436 15.39 3.73 7.18
C ALA A 436 13.91 3.29 7.02
N GLU A 437 13.05 3.56 8.01
CA GLU A 437 11.61 3.32 7.97
C GLU A 437 10.83 4.54 7.48
N VAL A 438 11.48 5.68 7.23
CA VAL A 438 10.81 6.89 6.74
C VAL A 438 10.27 6.67 5.33
N THR A 439 9.00 7.02 5.13
CA THR A 439 8.34 6.94 3.81
C THR A 439 9.09 7.75 2.77
N ARG A 440 9.22 7.20 1.55
CA ARG A 440 9.97 7.86 0.48
C ARG A 440 9.33 9.18 0.05
N PHE A 441 8.00 9.19 -0.03
CA PHE A 441 7.20 10.30 -0.51
C PHE A 441 6.03 10.58 0.44
N GLY A 442 5.49 11.79 0.33
CA GLY A 442 4.30 12.17 1.05
C GLY A 442 3.69 13.49 0.61
N GLU A 443 2.47 13.71 1.06
CA GLU A 443 1.77 14.97 1.03
C GLU A 443 1.05 15.15 2.36
N TYR A 444 1.09 16.35 2.93
CA TYR A 444 0.30 16.68 4.10
C TYR A 444 -0.50 17.95 3.86
N CYS A 445 -1.75 17.96 4.32
CA CYS A 445 -2.66 19.07 4.13
C CYS A 445 -2.84 19.85 5.45
N PHE A 446 -2.51 21.13 5.43
CA PHE A 446 -2.71 22.05 6.54
C PHE A 446 -3.70 23.14 6.15
N GLN A 447 -4.56 23.57 7.06
CA GLN A 447 -5.19 24.88 6.98
C GLN A 447 -4.20 25.92 7.50
N LEU A 448 -4.01 27.01 6.77
CA LEU A 448 -3.13 28.11 7.15
C LEU A 448 -3.96 29.31 7.64
N CYS A 449 -3.66 29.78 8.85
CA CYS A 449 -4.32 30.90 9.51
C CYS A 449 -3.30 31.99 9.83
N ALA A 450 -3.55 33.22 9.37
CA ALA A 450 -2.73 34.39 9.69
C ALA A 450 -3.55 35.68 9.55
N ALA A 451 -3.39 36.62 10.48
CA ALA A 451 -4.19 37.85 10.47
C ALA A 451 -3.90 38.73 9.24
N SER A 452 -2.66 38.76 8.74
CA SER A 452 -2.27 39.47 7.53
C SER A 452 -1.05 38.84 6.84
N LEU A 453 -0.70 39.32 5.63
CA LEU A 453 0.57 38.93 4.98
C LEU A 453 1.80 39.42 5.78
N ALA A 454 1.69 40.53 6.51
CA ALA A 454 2.78 41.04 7.34
C ALA A 454 3.04 40.14 8.54
N ASP A 455 1.98 39.67 9.22
CA ASP A 455 2.08 38.70 10.32
C ASP A 455 2.69 37.39 9.83
N LEU A 456 2.26 36.94 8.66
CA LEU A 456 2.78 35.74 8.02
C LEU A 456 4.28 35.89 7.69
N ALA A 457 4.74 37.07 7.27
CA ALA A 457 6.16 37.39 7.07
C ALA A 457 6.94 37.44 8.40
N ALA A 458 6.32 37.90 9.48
CA ALA A 458 6.88 37.94 10.82
C ALA A 458 6.92 36.56 11.51
N GLY A 459 6.32 35.53 10.90
CA GLY A 459 6.22 34.19 11.48
C GLY A 459 5.05 34.01 12.46
N GLU A 460 4.11 34.95 12.48
CA GLU A 460 2.89 34.94 13.29
C GLU A 460 1.74 34.28 12.50
N PHE A 461 1.74 32.95 12.50
CA PHE A 461 0.73 32.13 11.83
C PHE A 461 0.45 30.85 12.62
N LEU A 462 -0.65 30.18 12.28
CA LEU A 462 -0.97 28.84 12.73
C LEU A 462 -1.16 27.91 11.53
N LEU A 463 -0.57 26.72 11.63
CA LEU A 463 -0.95 25.56 10.82
C LEU A 463 -1.94 24.71 11.61
N VAL A 464 -3.03 24.31 10.99
CA VAL A 464 -4.01 23.40 11.59
C VAL A 464 -4.08 22.15 10.72
N THR A 465 -3.86 20.98 11.29
CA THR A 465 -3.96 19.72 10.53
C THR A 465 -5.35 19.60 9.91
N ALA A 466 -5.42 19.47 8.59
CA ALA A 466 -6.71 19.30 7.93
C ALA A 466 -7.23 17.88 8.21
N PRO A 467 -8.55 17.70 8.48
CA PRO A 467 -9.12 16.36 8.72
C PRO A 467 -8.93 15.33 7.58
N SER A 468 -8.52 15.77 6.39
CA SER A 468 -7.96 14.89 5.35
C SER A 468 -6.46 15.16 5.34
N HIS A 469 -5.71 14.31 6.02
CA HIS A 469 -4.33 14.53 6.44
C HIS A 469 -3.29 14.39 5.31
N GLY A 470 -3.73 14.33 4.04
CA GLY A 470 -2.88 14.14 2.87
C GLY A 470 -2.74 12.68 2.47
N SER A 471 -1.55 12.29 1.98
CA SER A 471 -1.28 10.99 1.36
C SER A 471 0.17 10.57 1.52
N TYR A 472 0.46 9.27 1.53
CA TYR A 472 1.83 8.73 1.50
C TYR A 472 2.38 8.62 0.06
N GLN A 473 1.69 9.21 -0.90
CA GLN A 473 1.97 9.07 -2.32
C GLN A 473 2.25 10.43 -2.97
N PRO A 474 3.27 10.53 -3.83
CA PRO A 474 3.65 11.80 -4.42
C PRO A 474 2.57 12.27 -5.41
N GLY A 475 2.14 13.53 -5.32
CA GLY A 475 1.19 14.09 -6.28
C GLY A 475 -0.23 13.55 -6.17
N ALA A 476 -0.58 12.79 -5.11
CA ALA A 476 -1.89 12.17 -4.94
C ALA A 476 -3.04 13.20 -4.99
N THR A 477 -2.84 14.34 -4.33
CA THR A 477 -3.76 15.48 -4.34
C THR A 477 -3.83 16.15 -5.71
N ALA A 478 -2.67 16.36 -6.33
CA ALA A 478 -2.54 17.16 -7.53
C ALA A 478 -2.95 16.40 -8.80
N GLY A 479 -2.85 15.07 -8.81
CA GLY A 479 -2.93 14.25 -10.01
C GLY A 479 -4.20 14.46 -10.84
N ARG A 480 -5.39 14.51 -10.20
CA ARG A 480 -6.64 14.77 -10.94
C ARG A 480 -6.67 16.14 -11.63
N PHE A 481 -5.92 17.11 -11.09
CA PHE A 481 -5.80 18.48 -11.57
C PHE A 481 -4.64 18.69 -12.55
N ALA A 482 -3.91 17.64 -12.91
CA ALA A 482 -2.83 17.76 -13.88
C ALA A 482 -3.33 18.42 -15.18
N GLY A 483 -2.53 19.31 -15.76
CA GLY A 483 -2.90 20.19 -16.86
C GLY A 483 -3.52 21.53 -16.42
N LEU A 484 -4.13 21.62 -15.24
CA LEU A 484 -4.58 22.92 -14.68
C LEU A 484 -3.45 23.68 -13.98
N LEU A 485 -2.44 22.94 -13.51
CA LEU A 485 -1.34 23.46 -12.67
C LEU A 485 0.03 23.16 -13.31
N PRO A 486 0.34 23.69 -14.51
CA PRO A 486 1.49 23.26 -15.32
C PRO A 486 2.85 23.40 -14.61
N GLY A 487 3.05 24.46 -13.81
CA GLY A 487 4.29 24.62 -13.03
C GLY A 487 4.47 23.54 -11.95
N LEU A 488 3.38 23.04 -11.37
CA LEU A 488 3.43 21.95 -10.40
C LEU A 488 3.60 20.58 -11.09
N ASP A 489 2.99 20.39 -12.26
CA ASP A 489 3.15 19.16 -13.04
C ASP A 489 4.61 18.90 -13.40
N ALA A 490 5.34 19.94 -13.81
CA ALA A 490 6.78 19.85 -14.06
C ALA A 490 7.57 19.46 -12.79
N ALA A 491 7.23 20.08 -11.66
CA ALA A 491 7.86 19.79 -10.36
C ALA A 491 7.53 18.39 -9.81
N LEU A 492 6.41 17.78 -10.22
CA LEU A 492 6.07 16.40 -9.89
C LEU A 492 6.89 15.41 -10.72
N ARG A 493 7.05 15.67 -12.03
CA ARG A 493 7.89 14.84 -12.91
C ARG A 493 9.35 14.83 -12.47
N SER A 494 9.91 16.00 -12.14
CA SER A 494 11.30 16.10 -11.68
C SER A 494 11.53 15.41 -10.33
N GLY A 495 10.53 15.42 -9.44
CA GLY A 495 10.60 14.76 -8.14
C GLY A 495 10.37 13.25 -8.16
N ALA A 496 9.96 12.69 -9.30
CA ALA A 496 9.61 11.27 -9.44
C ALA A 496 10.80 10.36 -9.78
N ALA A 497 12.00 10.90 -9.99
CA ALA A 497 13.18 10.13 -10.37
C ALA A 497 13.65 9.17 -9.23
N ALA A 498 14.23 8.04 -9.63
CA ALA A 498 14.93 7.15 -8.71
C ALA A 498 16.30 7.75 -8.35
N ALA A 499 16.71 7.66 -7.08
CA ALA A 499 18.11 7.86 -6.72
C ALA A 499 18.90 6.59 -7.04
N ASP A 500 20.23 6.70 -7.19
CA ASP A 500 21.07 5.55 -7.50
C ASP A 500 20.95 4.44 -6.45
N GLY A 501 20.62 3.23 -6.90
CA GLY A 501 20.44 2.07 -6.05
C GLY A 501 19.08 1.98 -5.33
N GLU A 502 18.12 2.85 -5.67
CA GLU A 502 16.72 2.73 -5.24
C GLU A 502 15.84 2.09 -6.33
N PRO A 503 14.70 1.46 -5.97
CA PRO A 503 13.76 0.93 -6.95
C PRO A 503 13.16 2.03 -7.84
N VAL A 504 12.88 1.70 -9.10
CA VAL A 504 12.38 2.64 -10.11
C VAL A 504 10.89 2.94 -9.87
N PRO A 505 10.48 4.21 -9.68
CA PRO A 505 9.07 4.56 -9.51
C PRO A 505 8.24 4.28 -10.76
N VAL A 506 7.07 3.66 -10.59
CA VAL A 506 6.16 3.34 -11.69
C VAL A 506 4.73 3.68 -11.29
N THR A 507 4.03 4.47 -12.11
CA THR A 507 2.65 4.86 -11.86
C THR A 507 1.70 3.67 -12.05
N LEU A 508 0.83 3.43 -11.08
CA LEU A 508 -0.27 2.47 -11.21
C LEU A 508 -1.46 3.11 -11.92
N ALA A 509 -1.93 2.47 -12.99
CA ALA A 509 -3.15 2.82 -13.70
C ALA A 509 -4.12 1.64 -13.65
N TYR A 510 -5.37 1.88 -13.28
CA TYR A 510 -6.35 0.81 -13.11
C TYR A 510 -7.78 1.31 -13.30
N GLN A 511 -8.67 0.38 -13.65
CA GLN A 511 -10.11 0.63 -13.66
C GLN A 511 -10.67 0.49 -12.23
N PRO A 512 -11.24 1.56 -11.62
CA PRO A 512 -11.83 1.46 -10.30
C PRO A 512 -13.16 0.71 -10.34
N ARG A 513 -13.56 0.17 -9.18
CA ARG A 513 -14.80 -0.60 -9.01
C ARG A 513 -16.03 0.20 -9.44
N GLU A 514 -16.16 1.42 -8.92
CA GLU A 514 -17.24 2.34 -9.30
C GLU A 514 -16.79 3.27 -10.43
N GLY A 515 -17.65 3.43 -11.45
CA GLY A 515 -17.34 4.26 -12.63
C GLY A 515 -17.00 5.71 -12.27
N ARG A 516 -17.73 6.31 -11.31
CA ARG A 516 -17.44 7.66 -10.80
C ARG A 516 -16.06 7.80 -10.15
N GLY A 517 -15.49 6.71 -9.65
CA GLY A 517 -14.14 6.69 -9.11
C GLY A 517 -13.10 7.01 -10.18
N ALA A 518 -13.39 6.71 -11.44
CA ALA A 518 -12.47 6.96 -12.55
C ALA A 518 -12.20 8.46 -12.73
N ASN A 519 -13.15 9.33 -12.39
CA ASN A 519 -12.97 10.80 -12.43
C ASN A 519 -11.80 11.28 -11.56
N VAL A 520 -11.39 10.49 -10.57
CA VAL A 520 -10.33 10.84 -9.59
C VAL A 520 -9.02 10.10 -9.89
N VAL A 521 -9.03 9.02 -10.68
CA VAL A 521 -7.83 8.21 -10.98
C VAL A 521 -7.23 8.46 -12.36
N ASN A 522 -7.95 9.16 -13.25
CA ASN A 522 -7.41 9.60 -14.53
C ASN A 522 -6.30 10.63 -14.31
N THR A 523 -5.05 10.15 -14.22
CA THR A 523 -3.89 10.93 -13.78
C THR A 523 -2.66 10.61 -14.61
N PRO A 524 -1.77 11.59 -14.87
CA PRO A 524 -0.57 11.34 -15.66
C PRO A 524 0.41 10.38 -14.99
N ALA A 525 1.15 9.65 -15.81
CA ALA A 525 2.32 8.91 -15.36
C ALA A 525 3.50 9.87 -15.13
N PHE A 526 3.53 10.52 -13.96
CA PHE A 526 4.61 11.47 -13.62
C PHE A 526 6.00 10.80 -13.57
N THR A 527 6.07 9.48 -13.41
CA THR A 527 7.33 8.71 -13.43
C THR A 527 7.81 8.32 -14.83
N GLY A 528 6.98 8.55 -15.86
CA GLY A 528 7.28 8.15 -17.25
C GLY A 528 7.07 6.67 -17.58
N ARG A 529 6.73 5.82 -16.59
CA ARG A 529 6.37 4.41 -16.78
C ARG A 529 5.08 4.09 -16.05
N ARG A 530 4.34 3.07 -16.50
CA ARG A 530 3.10 2.62 -15.85
C ARG A 530 2.96 1.10 -15.78
N ILE A 531 2.31 0.64 -14.72
CA ILE A 531 1.70 -0.69 -14.63
C ILE A 531 0.20 -0.50 -14.85
N ALA A 532 -0.37 -1.19 -15.83
CA ALA A 532 -1.79 -1.09 -16.17
C ALA A 532 -2.54 -2.36 -15.79
N VAL A 533 -3.66 -2.21 -15.09
CA VAL A 533 -4.54 -3.33 -14.72
C VAL A 533 -5.95 -3.07 -15.26
N GLY A 534 -6.33 -3.82 -16.30
CA GLY A 534 -7.64 -3.71 -16.93
C GLY A 534 -7.83 -2.49 -17.84
N LEU A 535 -6.73 -1.89 -18.29
CA LEU A 535 -6.70 -0.74 -19.19
C LEU A 535 -5.89 -1.07 -20.45
N PRO A 536 -6.20 -0.46 -21.61
CA PRO A 536 -5.48 -0.72 -22.86
C PRO A 536 -4.17 0.06 -22.96
N GLY A 537 -3.32 -0.39 -23.90
CA GLY A 537 -2.11 0.31 -24.33
C GLY A 537 -0.82 -0.38 -23.90
N ASP A 538 0.30 0.16 -24.38
CA ASP A 538 1.64 -0.33 -24.03
C ASP A 538 1.99 0.10 -22.59
N ALA A 539 2.05 -0.89 -21.69
CA ALA A 539 2.21 -0.74 -20.25
C ALA A 539 2.68 -2.08 -19.65
N LEU A 540 3.35 -2.03 -18.50
CA LEU A 540 3.72 -3.23 -17.77
C LEU A 540 2.46 -3.94 -17.27
N GLY A 541 2.35 -5.24 -17.55
CA GLY A 541 1.26 -6.08 -17.07
C GLY A 541 1.61 -6.75 -15.73
N PRO A 542 0.63 -7.06 -14.86
CA PRO A 542 0.92 -7.74 -13.60
C PRO A 542 1.48 -9.16 -13.76
N ALA A 543 1.28 -9.80 -14.93
CA ALA A 543 1.90 -11.08 -15.27
C ALA A 543 3.42 -11.01 -15.48
N GLU A 544 3.99 -9.81 -15.68
CA GLU A 544 5.43 -9.58 -15.85
C GLU A 544 6.13 -9.25 -14.53
N LEU A 545 5.36 -9.19 -13.44
CA LEU A 545 5.84 -8.80 -12.12
C LEU A 545 6.01 -10.02 -11.23
N ALA A 546 7.05 -9.98 -10.39
CA ALA A 546 7.25 -10.89 -9.29
C ALA A 546 7.46 -10.12 -7.99
N VAL A 547 7.25 -10.80 -6.87
CA VAL A 547 7.41 -10.28 -5.52
C VAL A 547 8.45 -11.15 -4.81
N GLY A 548 9.33 -10.54 -4.04
CA GLY A 548 10.29 -11.26 -3.21
C GLY A 548 10.70 -10.50 -1.97
N VAL A 549 11.34 -11.19 -1.03
CA VAL A 549 11.91 -10.59 0.18
C VAL A 549 13.42 -10.72 0.14
N THR A 550 14.13 -9.59 0.16
CA THR A 550 15.60 -9.55 0.16
C THR A 550 16.07 -8.52 1.19
N GLY A 551 17.07 -8.87 2.01
CA GLY A 551 17.52 -8.01 3.11
C GLY A 551 16.41 -7.65 4.12
N GLY A 552 15.42 -8.55 4.30
CA GLY A 552 14.26 -8.32 5.18
C GLY A 552 13.22 -7.35 4.63
N ARG A 553 13.30 -6.91 3.37
CA ARG A 553 12.34 -5.99 2.74
C ARG A 553 11.64 -6.63 1.56
N LEU A 554 10.34 -6.37 1.45
CA LEU A 554 9.54 -6.72 0.29
C LEU A 554 9.99 -5.90 -0.93
N SER A 555 10.03 -6.54 -2.10
CA SER A 555 10.36 -5.92 -3.37
C SER A 555 9.42 -6.39 -4.48
N VAL A 556 9.11 -5.49 -5.41
CA VAL A 556 8.40 -5.79 -6.65
C VAL A 556 9.42 -5.73 -7.78
N VAL A 557 9.49 -6.76 -8.62
CA VAL A 557 10.51 -6.89 -9.68
C VAL A 557 9.83 -7.11 -11.02
N HIS A 558 10.26 -6.34 -12.02
CA HIS A 558 9.93 -6.59 -13.42
C HIS A 558 10.80 -7.72 -13.97
N VAL A 559 10.23 -8.93 -14.01
CA VAL A 559 10.94 -10.18 -14.28
C VAL A 559 11.76 -10.16 -15.58
N PRO A 560 11.24 -9.67 -16.73
CA PRO A 560 12.01 -9.63 -17.97
C PRO A 560 13.31 -8.84 -17.90
N THR A 561 13.39 -7.83 -17.03
CA THR A 561 14.56 -6.93 -16.92
C THR A 561 15.34 -7.09 -15.62
N GLY A 562 14.81 -7.82 -14.64
CA GLY A 562 15.38 -7.87 -13.27
C GLY A 562 15.31 -6.54 -12.51
N THR A 563 14.56 -5.55 -12.99
CA THR A 563 14.51 -4.20 -12.39
C THR A 563 13.56 -4.18 -11.18
N ALA A 564 14.03 -3.71 -10.03
CA ALA A 564 13.19 -3.43 -8.87
C ALA A 564 12.33 -2.18 -9.13
N LEU A 565 11.03 -2.30 -8.86
CA LEU A 565 10.04 -1.25 -9.07
C LEU A 565 9.48 -0.74 -7.73
N LEU A 566 9.16 0.55 -7.69
CA LEU A 566 8.40 1.20 -6.63
C LEU A 566 7.03 1.64 -7.20
N PRO A 567 5.96 0.86 -7.00
CA PRO A 567 4.64 1.26 -7.47
C PRO A 567 4.13 2.49 -6.71
N VAL A 568 3.62 3.48 -7.44
CA VAL A 568 3.03 4.71 -6.87
C VAL A 568 1.68 5.03 -7.50
N VAL A 569 0.81 5.72 -6.76
CA VAL A 569 -0.47 6.25 -7.29
C VAL A 569 -0.51 7.76 -7.18
N HIS A 570 -1.22 8.43 -8.09
CA HIS A 570 -1.37 9.89 -8.07
C HIS A 570 -2.82 10.31 -7.79
N THR A 571 -3.51 9.58 -6.91
CA THR A 571 -4.93 9.79 -6.61
C THR A 571 -5.23 9.77 -5.10
N MET A 572 -6.29 10.49 -4.70
CA MET A 572 -6.88 10.45 -3.36
C MET A 572 -8.05 9.46 -3.25
N LEU A 573 -8.29 8.63 -4.28
CA LEU A 573 -9.35 7.62 -4.23
C LEU A 573 -9.00 6.56 -3.17
N ARG A 574 -9.99 6.16 -2.35
CA ARG A 574 -9.85 5.09 -1.36
C ARG A 574 -9.58 3.74 -2.04
N LEU A 575 -8.32 3.36 -2.12
CA LEU A 575 -7.87 2.13 -2.77
C LEU A 575 -8.45 0.89 -2.11
N GLU A 576 -8.70 0.94 -0.80
CA GLU A 576 -9.25 -0.17 -0.01
C GLU A 576 -10.65 -0.58 -0.48
N GLU A 577 -11.41 0.37 -1.03
CA GLU A 577 -12.78 0.18 -1.51
C GLU A 577 -12.86 0.01 -3.03
N GLN A 578 -11.95 0.65 -3.76
CA GLN A 578 -12.12 0.88 -5.20
C GLN A 578 -11.07 0.20 -6.09
N ALA A 579 -9.91 -0.21 -5.57
CA ALA A 579 -8.86 -0.84 -6.36
C ALA A 579 -8.96 -2.38 -6.30
N PRO A 580 -8.67 -3.10 -7.41
CA PRO A 580 -8.56 -4.55 -7.37
C PRO A 580 -7.36 -4.96 -6.52
N ASN A 581 -7.40 -6.16 -5.93
CA ASN A 581 -6.38 -6.62 -4.97
C ASN A 581 -4.95 -6.52 -5.51
N VAL A 582 -4.73 -6.79 -6.80
CA VAL A 582 -3.41 -6.66 -7.45
C VAL A 582 -2.89 -5.22 -7.37
N VAL A 583 -3.75 -4.23 -7.63
CA VAL A 583 -3.40 -2.80 -7.58
C VAL A 583 -3.19 -2.34 -6.15
N ARG A 584 -4.10 -2.72 -5.24
CA ARG A 584 -3.98 -2.39 -3.82
C ARG A 584 -2.69 -2.99 -3.23
N PHE A 585 -2.38 -4.24 -3.59
CA PHE A 585 -1.15 -4.90 -3.15
C PHE A 585 0.08 -4.18 -3.68
N LEU A 586 0.12 -3.82 -4.97
CA LEU A 586 1.25 -3.07 -5.53
C LEU A 586 1.45 -1.73 -4.82
N HIS A 587 0.37 -1.00 -4.52
CA HIS A 587 0.42 0.22 -3.72
C HIS A 587 1.01 -0.04 -2.33
N ASP A 588 0.47 -1.02 -1.61
CA ASP A 588 0.92 -1.35 -0.25
C ASP A 588 2.35 -1.88 -0.24
N ALA A 589 2.77 -2.61 -1.28
CA ALA A 589 4.14 -3.07 -1.48
C ALA A 589 5.12 -1.91 -1.71
N GLY A 590 4.67 -0.82 -2.36
CA GLY A 590 5.45 0.41 -2.47
C GLY A 590 5.65 1.14 -1.13
N LEU A 591 4.81 0.86 -0.13
CA LEU A 591 4.92 1.38 1.24
C LEU A 591 5.50 0.34 2.21
N ALA A 592 5.79 -0.88 1.76
CA ALA A 592 6.22 -1.96 2.63
C ALA A 592 7.55 -1.63 3.33
N GLY A 593 7.63 -1.98 4.61
CA GLY A 593 8.80 -1.67 5.45
C GLY A 593 8.97 -0.17 5.77
N THR A 594 7.94 0.66 5.55
CA THR A 594 7.92 2.05 5.99
C THR A 594 6.94 2.26 7.15
N ARG A 595 7.31 3.12 8.09
CA ARG A 595 6.46 3.63 9.17
C ARG A 595 5.71 4.85 8.64
N LEU A 596 4.39 4.77 8.66
CA LEU A 596 3.52 5.86 8.22
C LEU A 596 3.38 6.90 9.35
N TRP A 597 3.35 8.19 8.99
CA TRP A 597 2.94 9.21 9.95
C TRP A 597 1.43 9.14 10.16
N GLU A 598 0.97 9.34 11.38
CA GLU A 598 -0.44 9.32 11.74
C GLU A 598 -0.85 10.65 12.37
N PRO A 599 -2.10 11.09 12.19
CA PRO A 599 -2.64 12.22 12.93
C PRO A 599 -2.57 11.99 14.44
N TRP A 600 -2.75 13.06 15.22
CA TRP A 600 -2.82 12.93 16.68
C TRP A 600 -3.89 11.92 17.10
N ASP A 601 -3.46 10.93 17.87
CA ASP A 601 -4.31 9.88 18.42
C ASP A 601 -4.52 10.12 19.92
N TRP A 602 -5.77 10.17 20.38
CA TRP A 602 -6.06 10.29 21.82
C TRP A 602 -5.90 8.96 22.57
N GLY A 603 -5.61 7.87 21.85
CA GLY A 603 -5.46 6.54 22.43
C GLY A 603 -6.79 5.92 22.80
N SER A 604 -6.74 4.69 23.29
CA SER A 604 -7.93 3.88 23.59
C SER A 604 -8.69 4.33 24.85
N ALA A 605 -8.02 5.08 25.74
CA ALA A 605 -8.52 5.41 27.06
C ALA A 605 -9.41 6.67 27.16
N LEU A 606 -9.57 7.46 26.09
CA LEU A 606 -10.18 8.80 26.15
C LEU A 606 -11.43 9.02 25.26
N PRO A 607 -12.58 8.37 25.52
CA PRO A 607 -13.84 8.68 24.84
C PRO A 607 -14.61 9.85 25.49
N GLY A 608 -13.91 10.79 26.14
CA GLY A 608 -14.51 11.85 26.95
C GLY A 608 -15.39 12.84 26.18
N PRO A 609 -16.31 13.53 26.86
CA PRO A 609 -17.23 14.51 26.26
C PRO A 609 -16.53 15.74 25.67
N TYR A 610 -15.32 16.03 26.14
CA TYR A 610 -14.45 17.12 25.70
C TYR A 610 -13.01 16.63 25.62
N LEU A 611 -12.30 17.04 24.57
CA LEU A 611 -10.86 16.86 24.41
C LEU A 611 -10.23 18.23 24.10
N PRO A 612 -9.20 18.65 24.84
CA PRO A 612 -8.54 19.93 24.61
C PRO A 612 -7.81 19.95 23.26
N ARG A 613 -7.49 21.15 22.79
CA ARG A 613 -6.62 21.32 21.62
C ARG A 613 -5.23 20.77 21.94
N VAL A 614 -4.56 20.20 20.96
CA VAL A 614 -3.14 19.82 21.06
C VAL A 614 -2.34 20.61 20.03
N ARG A 615 -1.34 21.34 20.50
CA ARG A 615 -0.46 22.17 19.68
C ARG A 615 0.99 21.78 19.91
N TYR A 616 1.75 21.64 18.82
CA TYR A 616 3.20 21.54 18.83
C TYR A 616 3.74 22.73 18.04
N ARG A 617 4.55 23.58 18.69
CA ARG A 617 5.03 24.85 18.11
C ARG A 617 3.88 25.69 17.55
N ARG A 618 3.88 26.05 16.26
CA ARG A 618 2.80 26.82 15.60
C ARG A 618 1.78 25.92 14.91
N THR A 619 1.83 24.62 15.16
CA THR A 619 0.94 23.65 14.51
C THR A 619 -0.04 23.02 15.49
N VAL A 620 -1.33 23.20 15.24
CA VAL A 620 -2.41 22.48 15.91
C VAL A 620 -2.53 21.09 15.32
N LEU A 621 -2.10 20.08 16.09
CA LEU A 621 -2.15 18.65 15.73
C LEU A 621 -3.54 18.05 15.91
N SER A 622 -4.31 18.58 16.87
CA SER A 622 -5.72 18.25 17.07
C SER A 622 -6.45 19.51 17.55
N PRO A 623 -7.49 19.97 16.84
CA PRO A 623 -8.41 20.97 17.39
C PRO A 623 -9.08 20.45 18.67
N ALA A 624 -9.56 21.36 19.52
CA ALA A 624 -10.47 21.00 20.60
C ALA A 624 -11.72 20.30 20.03
N VAL A 625 -12.15 19.22 20.70
CA VAL A 625 -13.27 18.37 20.25
C VAL A 625 -14.33 18.29 21.33
N TRP A 626 -15.59 18.49 20.95
CA TRP A 626 -16.76 18.28 21.79
C TRP A 626 -17.67 17.22 21.19
N ARG A 627 -18.08 16.27 22.04
CA ARG A 627 -19.08 15.27 21.66
C ARG A 627 -20.49 15.84 21.75
N LEU A 628 -21.36 15.35 20.87
CA LEU A 628 -22.74 15.82 20.72
C LEU A 628 -23.77 14.84 21.29
N ASP A 629 -23.35 13.82 22.04
CA ASP A 629 -24.25 12.77 22.55
C ASP A 629 -25.37 13.35 23.42
N ALA A 630 -25.06 14.32 24.28
CA ALA A 630 -26.02 15.01 25.14
C ALA A 630 -27.14 15.73 24.38
N LEU A 631 -26.94 16.03 23.08
CA LEU A 631 -27.93 16.70 22.24
C LEU A 631 -28.83 15.71 21.48
N ARG A 632 -28.51 14.41 21.42
CA ARG A 632 -29.24 13.45 20.58
C ARG A 632 -30.64 13.12 21.08
N GLU A 633 -30.76 12.89 22.38
CA GLU A 633 -31.97 12.36 23.01
C GLU A 633 -32.99 13.45 23.39
N LEU A 634 -32.79 14.69 22.93
CA LEU A 634 -33.58 15.84 23.38
C LEU A 634 -34.84 16.09 22.51
N PRO A 635 -36.00 16.41 23.14
CA PRO A 635 -37.23 16.76 22.44
C PRO A 635 -37.13 17.98 21.52
N ALA A 636 -38.07 18.08 20.58
CA ALA A 636 -38.07 19.05 19.49
C ALA A 636 -38.16 20.52 19.90
N ASP A 637 -38.89 20.80 20.99
CA ASP A 637 -39.39 22.14 21.31
C ASP A 637 -38.40 22.92 22.19
N ASP A 638 -37.36 22.25 22.68
CA ASP A 638 -36.33 22.79 23.59
C ASP A 638 -34.94 22.94 22.92
N TRP A 639 -34.84 22.75 21.61
CA TRP A 639 -33.55 22.60 20.91
C TRP A 639 -32.55 23.77 21.10
N PRO A 640 -32.91 25.05 20.88
CA PRO A 640 -31.97 26.15 21.09
C PRO A 640 -31.48 26.23 22.56
N ARG A 641 -32.37 26.02 23.52
CA ARG A 641 -32.05 26.02 24.95
C ARG A 641 -31.17 24.83 25.33
N ALA A 642 -31.40 23.67 24.73
CA ALA A 642 -30.57 22.49 24.86
C ALA A 642 -29.13 22.73 24.36
N VAL A 643 -28.99 23.31 23.17
CA VAL A 643 -27.67 23.68 22.62
C VAL A 643 -26.99 24.68 23.55
N GLU A 644 -27.69 25.71 24.03
CA GLU A 644 -27.09 26.70 24.93
C GLU A 644 -26.65 26.12 26.29
N ARG A 645 -27.43 25.19 26.86
CA ARG A 645 -27.04 24.44 28.07
C ARG A 645 -25.78 23.61 27.83
N TRP A 646 -25.72 22.88 26.72
CA TRP A 646 -24.54 22.08 26.35
C TRP A 646 -23.31 22.98 26.13
N ARG A 647 -23.49 24.11 25.43
CA ARG A 647 -22.42 25.08 25.20
C ARG A 647 -21.89 25.66 26.50
N THR A 648 -22.77 26.06 27.41
CA THR A 648 -22.38 26.62 28.71
C THR A 648 -21.66 25.57 29.55
N ALA A 649 -22.20 24.34 29.62
CA ALA A 649 -21.63 23.25 30.41
C ALA A 649 -20.21 22.85 29.95
N TRP A 650 -19.96 22.85 28.64
CA TRP A 650 -18.68 22.44 28.07
C TRP A 650 -17.84 23.59 27.50
N ARG A 651 -18.22 24.84 27.83
CA ARG A 651 -17.58 26.09 27.37
C ARG A 651 -17.34 26.09 25.85
N VAL A 652 -18.34 25.70 25.06
CA VAL A 652 -18.25 25.62 23.59
C VAL A 652 -18.38 27.03 22.98
N PRO A 653 -17.50 27.42 22.03
CA PRO A 653 -17.60 28.72 21.36
C PRO A 653 -18.90 28.88 20.54
N ASP A 654 -19.28 30.11 20.20
CA ASP A 654 -20.44 30.38 19.33
C ASP A 654 -20.26 29.78 17.94
N ARG A 655 -19.02 29.72 17.45
CA ARG A 655 -18.68 29.18 16.14
C ARG A 655 -17.92 27.87 16.27
N VAL A 656 -18.47 26.84 15.64
CA VAL A 656 -17.90 25.49 15.62
C VAL A 656 -17.88 24.94 14.21
N VAL A 657 -16.96 24.01 13.96
CA VAL A 657 -17.01 23.16 12.77
C VAL A 657 -17.53 21.80 13.21
N VAL A 658 -18.73 21.44 12.77
CA VAL A 658 -19.22 20.08 12.96
C VAL A 658 -18.71 19.19 11.83
N ARG A 659 -18.21 18.01 12.21
CA ARG A 659 -17.58 17.08 11.28
C ARG A 659 -17.96 15.64 11.55
N SER A 660 -18.10 14.89 10.47
CA SER A 660 -18.14 13.43 10.46
C SER A 660 -17.60 12.94 9.13
N ARG A 661 -16.68 11.96 9.16
CA ARG A 661 -15.96 11.48 7.97
C ARG A 661 -15.44 12.68 7.14
N ASP A 662 -15.81 12.74 5.87
CA ASP A 662 -15.44 13.82 4.96
C ASP A 662 -16.37 15.05 5.03
N GLN A 663 -17.46 15.04 5.80
CA GLN A 663 -18.38 16.17 5.88
C GLN A 663 -17.92 17.16 6.96
N ARG A 664 -17.93 18.46 6.62
CA ARG A 664 -17.58 19.57 7.51
C ARG A 664 -18.55 20.72 7.25
N LEU A 665 -19.09 21.29 8.31
CA LEU A 665 -19.96 22.47 8.26
C LEU A 665 -19.51 23.45 9.34
N ALA A 666 -19.07 24.63 8.93
CA ALA A 666 -18.83 25.74 9.84
C ALA A 666 -20.19 26.34 10.21
N LEU A 667 -20.55 26.26 11.49
CA LEU A 667 -21.83 26.69 12.01
C LEU A 667 -21.62 27.80 13.06
N ASP A 668 -22.46 28.82 12.95
CA ASP A 668 -22.65 29.85 13.96
C ASP A 668 -23.87 29.47 14.80
N LEU A 669 -23.66 29.07 16.05
CA LEU A 669 -24.69 28.54 16.94
C LEU A 669 -25.66 29.63 17.45
N ALA A 670 -25.36 30.90 17.22
CA ALA A 670 -26.32 31.99 17.45
C ALA A 670 -27.34 32.11 16.30
N ASP A 671 -27.09 31.49 15.14
CA ASP A 671 -27.97 31.55 13.99
C ASP A 671 -29.06 30.45 14.04
N PRO A 672 -30.36 30.81 14.06
CA PRO A 672 -31.46 29.84 14.07
C PRO A 672 -31.45 28.85 12.89
N TRP A 673 -30.96 29.25 11.72
CA TRP A 673 -30.82 28.37 10.56
C TRP A 673 -29.70 27.35 10.74
N HIS A 674 -28.57 27.76 11.30
CA HIS A 674 -27.47 26.85 11.60
C HIS A 674 -27.82 25.90 12.74
N LEU A 675 -28.58 26.34 13.74
CA LEU A 675 -29.14 25.47 14.77
C LEU A 675 -30.07 24.40 14.17
N ALA A 676 -30.88 24.75 13.17
CA ALA A 676 -31.71 23.79 12.45
C ALA A 676 -30.88 22.79 11.62
N ILE A 677 -29.78 23.24 11.00
CA ILE A 677 -28.83 22.36 10.32
C ILE A 677 -28.18 21.41 11.32
N LEU A 678 -27.66 21.92 12.45
CA LEU A 678 -27.04 21.11 13.50
C LEU A 678 -27.99 20.00 13.97
N ARG A 679 -29.26 20.35 14.19
CA ARG A 679 -30.29 19.40 14.62
C ARG A 679 -30.47 18.25 13.63
N ASP A 680 -30.57 18.56 12.34
CA ASP A 680 -30.75 17.56 11.29
C ASP A 680 -29.52 16.64 11.19
N GLU A 681 -28.30 17.19 11.32
CA GLU A 681 -27.06 16.40 11.23
C GLU A 681 -26.83 15.53 12.48
N VAL A 682 -27.08 16.06 13.70
CA VAL A 682 -26.95 15.30 14.97
C VAL A 682 -27.85 14.07 14.99
N ARG A 683 -29.08 14.19 14.45
CA ARG A 683 -30.04 13.07 14.35
C ARG A 683 -29.68 12.06 13.28
N ARG A 684 -28.94 12.49 12.26
CA ARG A 684 -28.56 11.65 11.12
C ARG A 684 -27.31 10.82 11.41
N ASP A 685 -26.36 11.36 12.17
CA ASP A 685 -25.04 10.77 12.32
C ASP A 685 -24.60 10.64 13.78
N ALA A 686 -24.59 9.39 14.26
CA ALA A 686 -24.12 9.04 15.59
C ALA A 686 -22.59 9.21 15.79
N GLY A 687 -21.83 9.50 14.74
CA GLY A 687 -20.40 9.83 14.80
C GLY A 687 -20.10 11.33 14.76
N LEU A 688 -21.10 12.21 14.69
CA LEU A 688 -20.88 13.65 14.56
C LEU A 688 -20.23 14.25 15.82
N VAL A 689 -19.18 15.03 15.62
CA VAL A 689 -18.50 15.80 16.67
C VAL A 689 -18.41 17.27 16.28
N ALA A 690 -18.33 18.17 17.27
CA ALA A 690 -18.01 19.56 17.07
C ALA A 690 -16.52 19.79 17.34
N THR A 691 -15.90 20.63 16.52
CA THR A 691 -14.54 21.13 16.73
C THR A 691 -14.53 22.65 16.71
N GLU A 692 -13.50 23.25 17.28
CA GLU A 692 -13.36 24.70 17.25
C GLU A 692 -13.17 25.21 15.82
N SER A 693 -13.63 26.43 15.58
CA SER A 693 -13.39 27.13 14.32
C SER A 693 -12.14 28.00 14.44
N PHE A 694 -11.27 27.94 13.44
CA PHE A 694 -10.13 28.84 13.32
C PHE A 694 -10.47 29.98 12.38
N ASP A 695 -10.09 31.20 12.76
CA ASP A 695 -10.19 32.35 11.86
C ASP A 695 -9.15 32.19 10.75
N PRO A 696 -9.56 32.13 9.47
CA PRO A 696 -8.59 32.11 8.36
C PRO A 696 -7.73 33.38 8.30
N GLY A 697 -8.22 34.51 8.83
CA GLY A 697 -7.54 35.79 8.85
C GLY A 697 -7.45 36.48 7.48
N GLY A 698 -6.78 37.63 7.44
CA GLY A 698 -6.76 38.54 6.31
C GLY A 698 -5.74 38.21 5.22
N TRP A 699 -4.81 37.27 5.43
CA TRP A 699 -3.73 36.97 4.47
C TRP A 699 -4.23 36.52 3.09
N LEU A 700 -5.44 35.94 3.03
CA LEU A 700 -6.16 35.58 1.80
C LEU A 700 -7.56 36.22 1.76
N GLY A 701 -7.69 37.46 2.22
CA GLY A 701 -8.95 38.21 2.18
C GLY A 701 -10.10 37.53 2.95
N GLY A 702 -9.78 36.87 4.07
CA GLY A 702 -10.75 36.13 4.89
C GLY A 702 -11.14 34.75 4.36
N ARG A 703 -10.62 34.32 3.20
CA ARG A 703 -10.93 32.99 2.65
C ARG A 703 -10.15 31.91 3.39
N PRO A 704 -10.78 30.80 3.80
CA PRO A 704 -10.03 29.66 4.33
C PRO A 704 -9.24 28.99 3.21
N ALA A 705 -7.97 28.68 3.47
CA ALA A 705 -7.11 27.99 2.53
C ALA A 705 -6.51 26.73 3.16
N GLU A 706 -6.57 25.64 2.40
CA GLU A 706 -5.78 24.42 2.66
C GLU A 706 -4.52 24.46 1.78
N VAL A 707 -3.36 24.30 2.40
CA VAL A 707 -2.04 24.19 1.77
C VAL A 707 -1.60 22.73 1.85
N VAL A 708 -1.41 22.09 0.70
CA VAL A 708 -0.93 20.71 0.61
C VAL A 708 0.54 20.72 0.26
N VAL A 709 1.37 20.50 1.28
CA VAL A 709 2.82 20.45 1.14
C VAL A 709 3.23 19.06 0.65
N ARG A 710 4.26 19.01 -0.19
CA ARG A 710 4.86 17.75 -0.67
C ARG A 710 6.10 17.43 0.15
N LEU A 711 6.31 16.16 0.42
CA LEU A 711 7.35 15.63 1.28
C LEU A 711 8.13 14.51 0.57
N SER A 712 9.42 14.42 0.85
CA SER A 712 10.24 13.25 0.56
C SER A 712 11.17 12.96 1.73
N ARG A 713 11.69 11.74 1.84
CA ARG A 713 12.77 11.48 2.81
C ARG A 713 14.02 12.26 2.45
N ARG A 714 14.74 12.77 3.45
CA ARG A 714 16.02 13.48 3.25
C ARG A 714 17.16 12.55 2.86
N THR A 715 17.23 11.40 3.52
CA THR A 715 18.33 10.43 3.32
C THR A 715 17.82 9.27 2.47
N PRO A 716 18.43 9.01 1.29
CA PRO A 716 18.17 7.82 0.49
C PRO A 716 18.47 6.55 1.30
N VAL A 717 17.62 5.54 1.18
CA VAL A 717 17.88 4.22 1.75
C VAL A 717 18.24 3.31 0.59
N ARG A 718 19.48 2.83 0.59
CA ARG A 718 19.99 1.91 -0.43
C ARG A 718 19.29 0.56 -0.27
N SER A 719 18.64 0.07 -1.32
CA SER A 719 18.03 -1.27 -1.29
C SER A 719 19.08 -2.34 -1.61
N ALA A 720 18.93 -3.51 -0.98
CA ALA A 720 19.63 -4.70 -1.43
C ALA A 720 19.21 -5.02 -2.88
N PRO A 721 20.12 -5.53 -3.72
CA PRO A 721 19.76 -5.95 -5.07
C PRO A 721 18.65 -7.03 -5.01
N PRO A 722 17.65 -6.99 -5.90
CA PRO A 722 16.61 -8.00 -5.91
C PRO A 722 17.20 -9.39 -6.21
N ALA A 723 16.53 -10.42 -5.72
CA ALA A 723 16.83 -11.79 -6.07
C ALA A 723 16.77 -12.03 -7.59
N ARG A 724 17.55 -12.99 -8.09
CA ARG A 724 17.51 -13.40 -9.49
C ARG A 724 16.34 -14.37 -9.74
N PRO A 725 15.60 -14.25 -10.86
CA PRO A 725 14.51 -15.16 -11.16
C PRO A 725 15.04 -16.55 -11.54
N VAL A 726 14.59 -17.60 -10.83
CA VAL A 726 14.89 -19.00 -11.16
C VAL A 726 13.72 -19.58 -11.97
N ARG A 727 14.00 -19.99 -13.22
CA ARG A 727 12.96 -20.52 -14.14
C ARG A 727 12.54 -21.96 -13.82
N ALA A 728 13.42 -22.74 -13.20
CA ALA A 728 13.16 -24.14 -12.90
C ALA A 728 12.51 -24.27 -11.51
N ARG A 729 11.20 -24.56 -11.48
CA ARG A 729 10.52 -24.94 -10.23
C ARG A 729 10.35 -26.45 -10.21
N ARG A 730 10.94 -27.13 -9.22
CA ARG A 730 10.77 -28.58 -9.04
C ARG A 730 9.99 -28.83 -7.75
N ARG A 731 8.81 -29.45 -7.89
CA ARG A 731 8.02 -29.94 -6.76
C ARG A 731 7.90 -31.45 -6.88
N TYR A 732 8.38 -32.15 -5.86
CA TYR A 732 8.28 -33.59 -5.73
C TYR A 732 6.99 -33.96 -5.00
N GLN A 733 6.17 -34.77 -5.65
CA GLN A 733 4.93 -35.27 -5.07
C GLN A 733 5.18 -36.52 -4.23
N PRO A 734 4.34 -36.80 -3.22
CA PRO A 734 4.28 -38.12 -2.60
C PRO A 734 4.13 -39.23 -3.66
N GLY A 735 4.80 -40.35 -3.45
CA GLY A 735 4.96 -41.44 -4.43
C GLY A 735 6.21 -41.32 -5.33
N GLY A 736 6.93 -40.19 -5.30
CA GLY A 736 8.13 -39.95 -6.10
C GLY A 736 9.45 -40.29 -5.40
N GLU A 737 10.55 -39.71 -5.89
CA GLU A 737 11.92 -39.93 -5.38
C GLU A 737 12.18 -39.31 -3.99
N TRP A 738 11.22 -38.54 -3.46
CA TRP A 738 11.28 -37.92 -2.14
C TRP A 738 10.10 -38.33 -1.27
N LEU A 739 10.40 -38.77 -0.05
CA LEU A 739 9.46 -38.91 1.05
C LEU A 739 9.70 -37.75 2.01
N TYR A 740 8.75 -36.83 2.10
CA TYR A 740 8.79 -35.70 3.01
C TYR A 740 7.70 -35.81 4.06
N VAL A 741 8.11 -35.89 5.32
CA VAL A 741 7.23 -36.05 6.48
C VAL A 741 7.39 -34.86 7.41
N LYS A 742 6.28 -34.30 7.87
CA LYS A 742 6.24 -33.32 8.96
C LYS A 742 5.76 -34.02 10.22
N VAL A 743 6.55 -33.96 11.28
CA VAL A 743 6.25 -34.59 12.57
C VAL A 743 6.09 -33.48 13.61
N PHE A 744 4.88 -33.32 14.15
CA PHE A 744 4.61 -32.29 15.15
C PHE A 744 5.05 -32.81 16.52
N SER A 745 5.99 -32.15 17.18
CA SER A 745 6.47 -32.56 18.49
C SER A 745 7.02 -31.38 19.28
N PRO A 746 6.47 -31.11 20.49
CA PRO A 746 7.01 -30.07 21.37
C PRO A 746 8.30 -30.53 22.09
N GLN A 747 8.71 -31.79 21.92
CA GLN A 747 9.82 -32.37 22.68
C GLN A 747 11.14 -32.31 21.90
N PRO A 748 12.15 -31.54 22.35
CA PRO A 748 13.44 -31.46 21.68
C PRO A 748 14.21 -32.78 21.68
N ASP A 749 13.91 -33.68 22.62
CA ASP A 749 14.55 -34.98 22.82
C ASP A 749 14.21 -35.99 21.73
N VAL A 750 13.11 -35.82 20.98
CA VAL A 750 12.74 -36.71 19.85
C VAL A 750 13.83 -36.70 18.78
N VAL A 751 14.44 -35.54 18.51
CA VAL A 751 15.55 -35.45 17.56
C VAL A 751 16.76 -36.23 18.05
N ARG A 752 17.10 -36.13 19.34
CA ARG A 752 18.30 -36.77 19.90
C ARG A 752 18.12 -38.28 20.07
N ASP A 753 16.99 -38.71 20.64
CA ASP A 753 16.84 -40.05 21.21
C ASP A 753 16.05 -41.02 20.32
N ARG A 754 15.44 -40.52 19.24
CA ARG A 754 14.55 -41.30 18.38
C ARG A 754 14.91 -41.20 16.90
N LEU A 755 15.36 -40.04 16.43
CA LEU A 755 15.71 -39.83 15.03
C LEU A 755 16.87 -40.72 14.50
N PRO A 756 17.91 -41.09 15.28
CA PRO A 756 18.96 -41.98 14.78
C PRO A 756 18.45 -43.34 14.29
N ALA A 757 17.46 -43.92 14.96
CA ALA A 757 16.86 -45.19 14.56
C ALA A 757 16.06 -45.05 13.25
N LEU A 758 15.38 -43.91 13.08
CA LEU A 758 14.61 -43.61 11.87
C LEU A 758 15.51 -43.34 10.66
N ALA A 759 16.63 -42.67 10.87
CA ALA A 759 17.65 -42.42 9.85
C ALA A 759 18.25 -43.72 9.31
N ALA A 760 18.55 -44.68 10.20
CA ALA A 760 19.10 -45.98 9.84
C ALA A 760 18.13 -46.80 8.95
N ASP A 761 16.82 -46.71 9.20
CA ASP A 761 15.82 -47.46 8.42
C ASP A 761 15.64 -46.98 6.99
N ALA A 762 15.91 -45.70 6.73
CA ALA A 762 15.66 -45.09 5.43
C ALA A 762 16.63 -45.57 4.35
N GLY A 763 17.92 -45.62 4.65
CA GLY A 763 18.98 -45.87 3.67
C GLY A 763 19.10 -44.73 2.64
N GLY A 764 20.33 -44.29 2.36
CA GLY A 764 20.58 -43.21 1.40
C GLY A 764 20.49 -41.79 1.98
N CYS A 765 20.24 -40.80 1.11
CA CYS A 765 20.30 -39.38 1.49
C CYS A 765 19.04 -38.96 2.26
N TRP A 766 19.24 -38.41 3.45
CA TRP A 766 18.16 -37.90 4.29
C TRP A 766 18.64 -36.69 5.09
N TYR A 767 17.72 -35.79 5.44
CA TYR A 767 18.04 -34.67 6.33
C TYR A 767 16.80 -34.16 7.08
N PHE A 768 17.04 -33.43 8.17
CA PHE A 768 15.99 -32.82 8.96
C PHE A 768 16.20 -31.31 9.17
N VAL A 769 15.10 -30.61 9.47
CA VAL A 769 15.06 -29.21 9.88
C VAL A 769 13.99 -29.05 10.97
N ARG A 770 14.26 -28.21 11.98
CA ARG A 770 13.32 -27.88 13.07
C ARG A 770 12.62 -26.54 12.76
N TYR A 771 11.31 -26.45 13.02
CA TYR A 771 10.54 -25.21 12.93
C TYR A 771 9.73 -25.02 14.21
N ALA A 772 9.57 -23.78 14.68
CA ALA A 772 9.04 -23.48 16.01
C ALA A 772 7.59 -22.98 16.05
N GLU A 773 6.92 -22.68 14.92
CA GLU A 773 5.63 -21.95 14.92
C GLU A 773 4.65 -22.39 13.82
N PRO A 774 3.32 -22.33 14.04
CA PRO A 774 2.63 -22.16 15.34
C PRO A 774 2.72 -23.42 16.24
N ASP A 775 3.07 -24.58 15.66
CA ASP A 775 3.35 -25.82 16.38
C ASP A 775 4.78 -26.31 16.05
N PRO A 776 5.61 -26.68 17.06
CA PRO A 776 6.94 -27.20 16.81
C PRO A 776 6.90 -28.43 15.89
N VAL A 777 7.58 -28.34 14.75
CA VAL A 777 7.53 -29.36 13.70
C VAL A 777 8.93 -29.74 13.22
N LEU A 778 9.17 -31.05 13.19
CA LEU A 778 10.35 -31.66 12.59
C LEU A 778 10.03 -32.03 11.14
N ARG A 779 10.77 -31.45 10.19
CA ARG A 779 10.62 -31.70 8.75
C ARG A 779 11.68 -32.71 8.31
N LEU A 780 11.26 -33.93 8.05
CA LEU A 780 12.11 -35.06 7.66
C LEU A 780 12.01 -35.33 6.17
N ARG A 781 13.14 -35.40 5.47
CA ARG A 781 13.17 -35.65 4.03
C ARG A 781 14.10 -36.81 3.73
N PHE A 782 13.61 -37.76 2.95
CA PHE A 782 14.34 -38.94 2.52
C PHE A 782 14.30 -39.02 1.00
N ARG A 783 15.45 -39.22 0.37
CA ARG A 783 15.59 -39.37 -1.08
C ARG A 783 16.01 -40.80 -1.40
N GLY A 784 15.33 -41.42 -2.35
CA GLY A 784 15.65 -42.79 -2.77
C GLY A 784 14.86 -43.23 -3.99
N ASP A 785 15.10 -44.47 -4.43
CA ASP A 785 14.33 -45.11 -5.49
C ASP A 785 12.86 -45.27 -5.05
N PRO A 786 11.87 -44.70 -5.78
CA PRO A 786 10.46 -44.85 -5.46
C PRO A 786 10.01 -46.30 -5.25
N ALA A 787 10.61 -47.26 -5.96
CA ALA A 787 10.28 -48.69 -5.87
C ALA A 787 10.65 -49.32 -4.51
N THR A 788 11.58 -48.71 -3.77
CA THR A 788 11.97 -49.14 -2.42
C THR A 788 11.43 -48.19 -1.35
N LEU A 789 11.45 -46.89 -1.63
CA LEU A 789 11.12 -45.83 -0.67
C LEU A 789 9.67 -45.93 -0.18
N TRP A 790 8.72 -46.18 -1.08
CA TRP A 790 7.29 -46.23 -0.72
C TRP A 790 6.81 -47.60 -0.25
N PRO A 791 7.21 -48.73 -0.86
CA PRO A 791 6.73 -50.04 -0.40
C PRO A 791 7.45 -50.57 0.85
N SER A 792 8.68 -50.12 1.14
CA SER A 792 9.50 -50.72 2.20
C SER A 792 9.98 -49.73 3.26
N VAL A 793 10.40 -48.52 2.89
CA VAL A 793 10.87 -47.52 3.86
C VAL A 793 9.69 -46.82 4.55
N PHE A 794 8.72 -46.34 3.77
CA PHE A 794 7.57 -45.60 4.30
C PHE A 794 6.76 -46.40 5.36
N PRO A 795 6.40 -47.69 5.16
CA PRO A 795 5.64 -48.44 6.18
C PRO A 795 6.40 -48.61 7.50
N ARG A 796 7.73 -48.80 7.45
CA ARG A 796 8.57 -48.87 8.65
C ARG A 796 8.60 -47.54 9.39
N LEU A 797 8.77 -46.45 8.65
CA LEU A 797 8.73 -45.10 9.19
C LEU A 797 7.36 -44.79 9.82
N ALA A 798 6.27 -45.10 9.11
CA ALA A 798 4.90 -44.90 9.61
C ALA A 798 4.63 -45.73 10.88
N GLY A 799 5.10 -46.98 10.93
CA GLY A 799 5.00 -47.82 12.12
C GLY A 799 5.67 -47.20 13.35
N ARG A 800 6.91 -46.72 13.21
CA ARG A 800 7.62 -46.03 14.30
C ARG A 800 6.96 -44.72 14.72
N LEU A 801 6.48 -43.92 13.76
CA LEU A 801 5.75 -42.70 14.09
C LEU A 801 4.45 -43.04 14.84
N GLY A 802 3.75 -44.10 14.46
CA GLY A 802 2.60 -44.64 15.21
C GLY A 802 2.95 -44.99 16.65
N GLU A 803 4.05 -45.73 16.87
CA GLU A 803 4.54 -46.05 18.22
C GLU A 803 4.87 -44.79 19.03
N TRP A 804 5.45 -43.76 18.41
CA TRP A 804 5.78 -42.50 19.09
C TRP A 804 4.53 -41.68 19.43
N SER A 805 3.50 -41.72 18.58
CA SER A 805 2.19 -41.12 18.86
C SER A 805 1.51 -41.84 20.03
N ASP A 806 1.53 -43.18 20.06
CA ASP A 806 0.98 -43.98 21.17
C ASP A 806 1.69 -43.68 22.51
N GLN A 807 3.00 -43.44 22.45
CA GLN A 807 3.82 -43.01 23.59
C GLN A 807 3.68 -41.52 23.94
N ARG A 808 2.89 -40.75 23.19
CA ARG A 808 2.70 -39.30 23.34
C ARG A 808 3.99 -38.48 23.23
N LEU A 809 4.96 -38.97 22.45
CA LEU A 809 6.21 -38.26 22.13
C LEU A 809 6.03 -37.26 20.99
N ILE A 810 5.09 -37.56 20.09
CA ILE A 810 4.71 -36.71 18.96
C ILE A 810 3.19 -36.54 18.94
N GLY A 811 2.72 -35.44 18.35
CA GLY A 811 1.32 -35.21 18.03
C GLY A 811 0.95 -35.87 16.71
N ASP A 812 0.43 -35.07 15.79
CA ASP A 812 0.12 -35.51 14.43
C ASP A 812 1.39 -35.63 13.56
N TRP A 813 1.27 -36.29 12.41
CA TRP A 813 2.29 -36.27 11.37
C TRP A 813 1.67 -36.41 9.98
N LEU A 814 2.27 -35.77 8.98
CA LEU A 814 1.74 -35.75 7.62
C LEU A 814 2.80 -35.93 6.55
N VAL A 815 2.42 -36.58 5.45
CA VAL A 815 3.22 -36.68 4.23
C VAL A 815 2.91 -35.47 3.35
N ALA A 816 3.95 -34.77 2.88
CA ALA A 816 3.82 -33.53 2.11
C ALA A 816 4.64 -33.57 0.81
N SER A 817 4.32 -32.66 -0.10
CA SER A 817 5.15 -32.42 -1.29
C SER A 817 6.42 -31.65 -0.90
N HIS A 818 7.55 -32.01 -1.50
CA HIS A 818 8.84 -31.36 -1.27
C HIS A 818 9.18 -30.40 -2.42
N GLU A 819 9.50 -29.15 -2.09
CA GLU A 819 9.98 -28.15 -3.03
C GLU A 819 11.36 -27.66 -2.53
N PRO A 820 12.47 -27.97 -3.23
CA PRO A 820 13.80 -27.49 -2.87
C PRO A 820 13.93 -25.98 -3.04
N GLU A 821 14.70 -25.33 -2.15
CA GLU A 821 15.00 -23.89 -2.17
C GLU A 821 16.14 -23.59 -3.15
N LEU A 822 15.93 -23.87 -4.44
CA LEU A 822 16.95 -23.75 -5.49
C LEU A 822 17.56 -22.34 -5.53
N GLU A 823 16.74 -21.31 -5.31
CA GLU A 823 17.14 -19.91 -5.30
C GLU A 823 18.20 -19.63 -4.23
N ARG A 824 18.08 -20.28 -3.07
CA ARG A 824 18.90 -20.05 -1.88
C ARG A 824 20.23 -20.80 -1.92
N TYR A 825 20.28 -21.94 -2.59
CA TYR A 825 21.42 -22.87 -2.56
C TYR A 825 22.15 -23.00 -3.91
N GLY A 826 22.14 -21.94 -4.72
CA GLY A 826 22.98 -21.85 -5.93
C GLY A 826 22.39 -22.49 -7.18
N GLY A 827 21.10 -22.81 -7.18
CA GLY A 827 20.35 -23.23 -8.36
C GLY A 827 20.31 -24.75 -8.58
N PRO A 828 19.66 -25.20 -9.68
CA PRO A 828 19.47 -26.63 -9.96
C PRO A 828 20.76 -27.44 -10.05
N ALA A 829 21.85 -26.84 -10.55
CA ALA A 829 23.14 -27.49 -10.70
C ALA A 829 23.86 -27.70 -9.36
N ALA A 830 23.72 -26.75 -8.43
CA ALA A 830 24.38 -26.78 -7.12
C ALA A 830 23.58 -27.56 -6.06
N MET A 831 22.26 -27.71 -6.26
CA MET A 831 21.35 -28.33 -5.30
C MET A 831 21.75 -29.76 -4.87
N PRO A 832 22.20 -30.67 -5.76
CA PRO A 832 22.62 -32.00 -5.33
C PRO A 832 23.78 -31.99 -4.33
N ALA A 833 24.75 -31.08 -4.50
CA ALA A 833 25.85 -30.89 -3.57
C ALA A 833 25.37 -30.25 -2.24
N ALA A 834 24.43 -29.30 -2.31
CA ALA A 834 23.80 -28.74 -1.12
C ALA A 834 23.03 -29.81 -0.31
N GLU A 835 22.29 -30.70 -0.97
CA GLU A 835 21.58 -31.81 -0.31
C GLU A 835 22.55 -32.81 0.35
N ALA A 836 23.72 -33.05 -0.25
CA ALA A 836 24.76 -33.86 0.36
C ALA A 836 25.29 -33.20 1.65
N VAL A 837 25.46 -31.87 1.66
CA VAL A 837 25.78 -31.12 2.87
C VAL A 837 24.67 -31.25 3.91
N PHE A 838 23.40 -31.11 3.53
CA PHE A 838 22.27 -31.23 4.47
C PHE A 838 22.20 -32.60 5.13
N HIS A 839 22.50 -33.65 4.37
CA HIS A 839 22.58 -35.00 4.88
C HIS A 839 23.72 -35.17 5.87
N ALA A 840 24.95 -34.83 5.47
CA ALA A 840 26.12 -34.96 6.33
C ALA A 840 26.04 -34.08 7.59
N ASP A 841 25.44 -32.89 7.50
CA ASP A 841 25.20 -32.01 8.64
C ASP A 841 24.09 -32.54 9.57
N SER A 842 23.10 -33.25 9.04
CA SER A 842 22.10 -33.94 9.86
C SER A 842 22.71 -35.10 10.65
N GLU A 843 23.59 -35.89 10.02
CA GLU A 843 24.32 -36.95 10.71
C GLU A 843 25.28 -36.39 11.76
N LEU A 844 26.02 -35.33 11.42
CA LEU A 844 26.91 -34.65 12.37
C LEU A 844 26.13 -34.09 13.56
N ALA A 845 24.99 -33.43 13.33
CA ALA A 845 24.19 -32.88 14.42
C ALA A 845 23.74 -33.97 15.42
N LEU A 846 23.30 -35.12 14.93
CA LEU A 846 22.96 -36.26 15.80
C LEU A 846 24.17 -36.79 16.57
N ARG A 847 25.35 -36.86 15.93
CA ARG A 847 26.60 -37.27 16.60
C ARG A 847 27.03 -36.26 17.67
N LEU A 848 26.93 -34.97 17.39
CA LEU A 848 27.29 -33.91 18.36
C LEU A 848 26.35 -33.91 19.56
N LEU A 849 25.05 -34.12 19.36
CA LEU A 849 24.08 -34.27 20.46
C LEU A 849 24.36 -35.50 21.33
N ASP A 850 24.88 -36.58 20.76
CA ASP A 850 25.32 -37.75 21.53
C ASP A 850 26.64 -37.49 22.27
N LEU A 851 27.60 -36.84 21.60
CA LEU A 851 28.89 -36.45 22.19
C LEU A 851 28.73 -35.45 23.32
N GLU A 852 27.78 -34.51 23.26
CA GLU A 852 27.46 -33.61 24.38
C GLU A 852 27.20 -34.38 25.69
N ARG A 853 26.52 -35.54 25.62
CA ARG A 853 26.24 -36.37 26.81
C ARG A 853 27.45 -37.19 27.28
N ARG A 854 28.33 -37.55 26.35
CA ARG A 854 29.46 -38.47 26.57
C ARG A 854 30.76 -37.73 26.87
N THR A 855 30.79 -36.43 26.65
CA THR A 855 31.97 -35.58 26.78
C THR A 855 31.67 -34.41 27.73
N GLY A 856 32.70 -33.69 28.16
CA GLY A 856 32.55 -32.48 28.96
C GLY A 856 32.25 -31.21 28.16
N PHE A 857 31.98 -31.32 26.85
CA PHE A 857 31.71 -30.18 25.98
C PHE A 857 30.22 -29.80 26.03
N SER A 858 29.94 -28.52 26.20
CA SER A 858 28.59 -27.97 26.05
C SER A 858 28.15 -27.92 24.58
N LEU A 859 26.85 -27.93 24.33
CA LEU A 859 26.33 -27.77 22.96
C LEU A 859 26.75 -26.46 22.29
N ASP A 860 26.91 -25.37 23.05
CA ASP A 860 27.38 -24.09 22.52
C ASP A 860 28.83 -24.18 22.02
N GLU A 861 29.68 -24.97 22.70
CA GLU A 861 31.06 -25.24 22.27
C GLU A 861 31.09 -26.10 21.01
N LEU A 862 30.33 -27.19 20.99
CA LEU A 862 30.23 -28.07 19.83
C LEU A 862 29.67 -27.34 18.60
N ALA A 863 28.68 -26.47 18.82
CA ALA A 863 28.12 -25.63 17.76
C ALA A 863 29.17 -24.64 17.23
N ALA A 864 29.90 -23.93 18.09
CA ALA A 864 30.93 -22.98 17.65
C ALA A 864 32.05 -23.66 16.86
N VAL A 865 32.49 -24.85 17.30
CA VAL A 865 33.45 -25.71 16.56
C VAL A 865 32.87 -26.08 15.20
N SER A 866 31.62 -26.55 15.14
CA SER A 866 30.97 -26.94 13.89
C SER A 866 30.84 -25.78 12.90
N LEU A 867 30.44 -24.58 13.36
CA LEU A 867 30.33 -23.37 12.52
C LEU A 867 31.69 -22.96 11.95
N ALA A 868 32.74 -22.93 12.78
CA ALA A 868 34.08 -22.58 12.33
C ALA A 868 34.64 -23.60 11.35
N ALA A 869 34.38 -24.89 11.56
CA ALA A 869 34.72 -25.97 10.63
C ALA A 869 34.01 -25.80 9.28
N LEU A 870 32.71 -25.50 9.29
CA LEU A 870 31.91 -25.30 8.07
C LEU A 870 32.43 -24.12 7.26
N ALA A 871 32.64 -22.99 7.92
CA ALA A 871 33.19 -21.80 7.31
C ALA A 871 34.60 -22.06 6.72
N HIS A 872 35.43 -22.83 7.42
CA HIS A 872 36.75 -23.23 6.91
C HIS A 872 36.65 -24.14 5.68
N ALA A 873 35.83 -25.19 5.77
CA ALA A 873 35.69 -26.22 4.75
C ALA A 873 35.11 -25.69 3.43
N PHE A 874 34.25 -24.67 3.47
CA PHE A 874 33.68 -24.06 2.27
C PHE A 874 34.76 -23.45 1.36
N GLY A 875 35.91 -23.05 1.93
CA GLY A 875 37.07 -22.54 1.22
C GLY A 875 36.83 -21.15 0.59
N GLY A 876 37.69 -20.74 -0.34
CA GLY A 876 37.59 -19.47 -1.05
C GLY A 876 38.95 -18.81 -1.22
N ASP A 877 39.03 -17.78 -2.05
CA ASP A 877 40.28 -17.07 -2.37
C ASP A 877 40.67 -16.09 -1.25
N CYS A 878 40.92 -16.62 -0.05
CA CYS A 878 41.30 -15.84 1.11
C CYS A 878 42.25 -16.63 2.03
N ALA A 879 43.05 -15.91 2.82
CA ALA A 879 44.06 -16.52 3.69
C ALA A 879 43.47 -17.38 4.83
N ASP A 880 42.27 -17.05 5.30
CA ASP A 880 41.53 -17.85 6.29
C ASP A 880 40.03 -17.84 5.95
N PRO A 881 39.50 -18.92 5.35
CA PRO A 881 38.08 -19.02 4.99
C PRO A 881 37.13 -18.91 6.18
N ALA A 882 37.53 -19.40 7.37
CA ALA A 882 36.68 -19.30 8.55
C ALA A 882 36.52 -17.83 8.98
N ALA A 883 37.59 -17.04 8.92
CA ALA A 883 37.56 -15.62 9.26
C ALA A 883 36.73 -14.80 8.25
N HIS A 884 36.76 -15.22 6.98
CA HIS A 884 36.03 -14.56 5.89
C HIS A 884 34.52 -14.80 5.98
N TRP A 885 34.10 -16.07 6.15
CA TRP A 885 32.69 -16.44 6.03
C TRP A 885 31.88 -16.32 7.32
N LEU A 886 32.51 -16.36 8.49
CA LEU A 886 31.78 -16.12 9.72
C LEU A 886 31.18 -14.71 9.69
N PRO A 887 29.90 -14.52 10.07
CA PRO A 887 29.25 -13.22 9.99
C PRO A 887 29.90 -12.21 10.95
N ALA A 888 29.80 -10.92 10.63
CA ALA A 888 30.38 -9.82 11.41
C ALA A 888 29.60 -9.51 12.70
N VAL A 889 29.48 -10.51 13.57
CA VAL A 889 28.87 -10.39 14.90
C VAL A 889 29.95 -10.02 15.92
N ALA A 890 29.73 -8.97 16.70
CA ALA A 890 30.63 -8.59 17.78
C ALA A 890 30.74 -9.75 18.80
N PRO A 891 31.94 -10.09 19.30
CA PRO A 891 32.06 -11.12 20.33
C PRO A 891 31.25 -10.72 21.56
N GLY A 892 30.32 -11.58 21.99
CA GLY A 892 29.49 -11.34 23.16
C GLY A 892 30.28 -11.40 24.47
N ARG A 893 29.64 -11.02 25.58
CA ARG A 893 30.24 -11.10 26.93
C ARG A 893 30.82 -12.48 27.25
N GLU A 894 30.22 -13.55 26.74
CA GLU A 894 30.61 -14.93 27.02
C GLU A 894 31.91 -15.35 26.33
N TYR A 895 32.19 -14.82 25.14
CA TYR A 895 33.50 -14.99 24.52
C TYR A 895 34.57 -14.27 25.34
N VAL A 896 34.28 -13.04 25.78
CA VAL A 896 35.21 -12.23 26.58
C VAL A 896 35.51 -12.90 27.92
N SER A 897 34.50 -13.46 28.59
CA SER A 897 34.65 -14.08 29.90
C SER A 897 35.48 -15.37 29.90
N ASP A 898 35.48 -16.14 28.79
CA ASP A 898 36.25 -17.39 28.69
C ASP A 898 37.06 -17.49 27.38
N ARG A 899 37.69 -16.37 27.02
CA ARG A 899 38.47 -16.22 25.77
C ARG A 899 39.52 -17.32 25.59
N GLY A 900 40.16 -17.74 26.69
CA GLY A 900 41.18 -18.78 26.69
C GLY A 900 40.64 -20.12 26.22
N ARG A 901 39.48 -20.54 26.74
CA ARG A 901 38.82 -21.80 26.37
C ARG A 901 38.34 -21.79 24.93
N TRP A 902 37.61 -20.75 24.52
CA TRP A 902 37.14 -20.64 23.13
C TRP A 902 38.28 -20.67 22.11
N ARG A 903 39.38 -19.96 22.39
CA ARG A 903 40.57 -19.98 21.54
C ARG A 903 41.26 -21.34 21.53
N SER A 904 41.26 -22.09 22.64
CA SER A 904 41.82 -23.44 22.67
C SER A 904 41.03 -24.41 21.79
N LEU A 905 39.70 -24.29 21.78
CA LEU A 905 38.82 -25.23 21.11
C LEU A 905 38.60 -24.90 19.62
N VAL A 906 38.53 -23.61 19.28
CA VAL A 906 38.14 -23.14 17.94
C VAL A 906 39.36 -22.65 17.17
N ASP A 907 40.02 -23.57 16.45
CA ASP A 907 41.16 -23.29 15.56
C ASP A 907 41.12 -24.19 14.31
N PRO A 908 40.19 -23.95 13.38
CA PRO A 908 40.06 -24.78 12.18
C PRO A 908 41.32 -24.76 11.31
N ALA A 909 41.91 -23.58 11.13
CA ALA A 909 43.06 -23.40 10.25
C ALA A 909 44.37 -24.00 10.82
N GLY A 910 44.49 -24.10 12.16
CA GLY A 910 45.56 -24.84 12.82
C GLY A 910 45.35 -26.36 12.89
N SER A 911 44.27 -26.89 12.29
CA SER A 911 43.88 -28.31 12.42
C SER A 911 43.56 -28.74 13.86
N TRP A 912 42.88 -27.86 14.61
CA TRP A 912 42.26 -28.15 15.91
C TRP A 912 43.22 -28.64 17.02
N PRO A 913 44.40 -28.03 17.25
CA PRO A 913 45.41 -28.57 18.17
C PRO A 913 44.93 -28.63 19.63
N GLY A 914 44.22 -27.61 20.10
CA GLY A 914 43.70 -27.59 21.47
C GLY A 914 42.48 -28.49 21.66
N LEU A 915 41.58 -28.60 20.66
CA LEU A 915 40.48 -29.56 20.69
C LEU A 915 40.99 -31.01 20.65
N ARG A 916 41.99 -31.32 19.80
CA ARG A 916 42.56 -32.67 19.67
C ARG A 916 43.49 -33.08 20.84
N SER A 917 43.68 -32.20 21.82
CA SER A 917 44.52 -32.49 22.99
C SER A 917 43.93 -33.57 23.91
N THR A 918 42.60 -33.71 23.95
CA THR A 918 41.89 -34.72 24.75
C THR A 918 41.35 -35.86 23.88
N ALA A 919 41.04 -37.01 24.49
CA ALA A 919 40.45 -38.14 23.76
C ALA A 919 39.04 -37.80 23.27
N GLU A 920 38.27 -37.11 24.11
CA GLU A 920 36.92 -36.63 23.82
C GLU A 920 36.93 -35.61 22.68
N GLY A 921 37.89 -34.68 22.67
CA GLY A 921 37.98 -33.67 21.62
C GLY A 921 38.47 -34.22 20.28
N ARG A 922 39.25 -35.32 20.27
CA ARG A 922 39.53 -36.08 19.03
C ARG A 922 38.26 -36.67 18.44
N LEU A 923 37.36 -37.24 19.25
CA LEU A 923 36.06 -37.73 18.77
C LEU A 923 35.23 -36.62 18.12
N VAL A 924 35.22 -35.42 18.71
CA VAL A 924 34.53 -34.25 18.14
C VAL A 924 35.17 -33.85 16.81
N ALA A 925 36.49 -33.68 16.76
CA ALA A 925 37.21 -33.26 15.55
C ALA A 925 37.03 -34.26 14.40
N ASP A 926 37.12 -35.56 14.70
CA ASP A 926 36.99 -36.62 13.69
C ASP A 926 35.55 -36.76 13.18
N ALA A 927 34.54 -36.42 14.00
CA ALA A 927 33.15 -36.41 13.59
C ALA A 927 32.85 -35.37 12.48
N LEU A 928 33.63 -34.29 12.38
CA LEU A 928 33.43 -33.21 11.39
C LEU A 928 33.74 -33.64 9.95
N GLY A 929 34.65 -34.60 9.77
CA GLY A 929 35.26 -34.95 8.48
C GLY A 929 34.28 -35.16 7.31
N PRO A 930 33.30 -36.09 7.42
CA PRO A 930 32.35 -36.35 6.34
C PRO A 930 31.53 -35.12 5.92
N ARG A 931 31.15 -34.27 6.88
CA ARG A 931 30.42 -33.03 6.60
C ARG A 931 31.33 -31.98 5.97
N ASP A 932 32.56 -31.83 6.46
CA ASP A 932 33.54 -30.90 5.89
C ASP A 932 33.89 -31.26 4.43
N GLU A 933 33.96 -32.55 4.09
CA GLU A 933 34.19 -33.00 2.72
C GLU A 933 33.04 -32.61 1.79
N ALA A 934 31.78 -32.86 2.19
CA ALA A 934 30.61 -32.43 1.44
C ALA A 934 30.56 -30.90 1.25
N VAL A 935 30.91 -30.13 2.31
CA VAL A 935 30.95 -28.66 2.26
C VAL A 935 32.04 -28.16 1.32
N ARG A 936 33.21 -28.81 1.28
CA ARG A 936 34.30 -28.47 0.36
C ARG A 936 33.90 -28.66 -1.09
N HIS A 937 33.33 -29.83 -1.41
CA HIS A 937 32.82 -30.12 -2.74
C HIS A 937 31.73 -29.12 -3.15
N TYR A 938 30.81 -28.77 -2.23
CA TYR A 938 29.79 -27.77 -2.53
C TYR A 938 30.39 -26.38 -2.78
N GLY A 939 31.40 -25.97 -2.01
CA GLY A 939 32.13 -24.72 -2.24
C GLY A 939 32.85 -24.68 -3.59
N GLU A 940 33.39 -25.82 -4.07
CA GLU A 940 33.96 -25.96 -5.42
C GLU A 940 32.90 -25.76 -6.50
N VAL A 941 31.76 -26.45 -6.39
CA VAL A 941 30.64 -26.31 -7.34
C VAL A 941 30.13 -24.87 -7.42
N VAL A 942 29.99 -24.19 -6.27
CA VAL A 942 29.56 -22.78 -6.24
C VAL A 942 30.58 -21.86 -6.93
N ARG A 943 31.88 -22.10 -6.75
CA ARG A 943 32.95 -21.35 -7.44
C ARG A 943 32.96 -21.62 -8.95
N GLU A 944 32.79 -22.87 -9.36
CA GLU A 944 32.73 -23.28 -10.77
C GLU A 944 31.54 -22.64 -11.50
N LEU A 945 30.39 -22.51 -10.82
CA LEU A 945 29.20 -21.87 -11.39
C LEU A 945 29.38 -20.35 -11.59
N GLY A 946 30.16 -19.69 -10.74
CA GLY A 946 30.41 -18.24 -10.85
C GLY A 946 29.11 -17.42 -11.00
N ASP A 947 28.97 -16.72 -12.12
CA ASP A 947 27.79 -15.91 -12.43
C ASP A 947 26.50 -16.71 -12.69
N ASP A 948 26.59 -18.01 -12.98
CA ASP A 948 25.43 -18.90 -13.15
C ASP A 948 24.84 -19.34 -11.79
N CYS A 949 25.53 -19.07 -10.68
CA CYS A 949 25.01 -19.32 -9.34
C CYS A 949 23.84 -18.38 -9.02
N THR A 950 22.73 -18.92 -8.51
CA THR A 950 21.51 -18.12 -8.26
C THR A 950 21.56 -17.30 -6.97
N ALA A 951 22.52 -17.58 -6.08
CA ALA A 951 22.74 -16.89 -4.81
C ALA A 951 24.21 -16.49 -4.66
N ALA A 952 24.47 -15.41 -3.93
CA ALA A 952 25.84 -15.05 -3.57
C ALA A 952 26.40 -16.10 -2.60
N ALA A 953 27.70 -16.40 -2.71
CA ALA A 953 28.37 -17.35 -1.82
C ALA A 953 28.18 -16.99 -0.33
N ALA A 954 28.20 -15.69 0.00
CA ALA A 954 27.95 -15.21 1.36
C ALA A 954 26.55 -15.61 1.89
N ASP A 955 25.51 -15.53 1.06
CA ASP A 955 24.14 -15.89 1.43
C ASP A 955 23.98 -17.41 1.60
N ILE A 956 24.67 -18.18 0.75
CA ILE A 956 24.72 -19.64 0.85
C ILE A 956 25.37 -20.03 2.19
N VAL A 957 26.55 -19.51 2.50
CA VAL A 957 27.26 -19.86 3.73
C VAL A 957 26.48 -19.41 4.97
N ALA A 958 25.90 -18.21 4.96
CA ALA A 958 25.02 -17.76 6.04
C ALA A 958 23.84 -18.74 6.27
N SER A 959 23.24 -19.25 5.18
CA SER A 959 22.16 -20.23 5.24
C SER A 959 22.62 -21.57 5.81
N LEU A 960 23.80 -22.04 5.43
CA LEU A 960 24.39 -23.28 5.97
C LEU A 960 24.67 -23.17 7.47
N LEU A 961 25.31 -22.07 7.90
CA LEU A 961 25.61 -21.82 9.32
C LEU A 961 24.33 -21.77 10.16
N HIS A 962 23.29 -21.10 9.65
CA HIS A 962 21.97 -21.07 10.30
C HIS A 962 21.36 -22.47 10.42
N LEU A 963 21.41 -23.29 9.35
CA LEU A 963 20.88 -24.64 9.38
C LEU A 963 21.63 -25.56 10.36
N THR A 964 22.95 -25.40 10.51
CA THR A 964 23.73 -26.14 11.52
C THR A 964 23.24 -25.80 12.94
N CYS A 965 23.00 -24.51 13.24
CA CYS A 965 22.42 -24.10 14.52
C CYS A 965 20.98 -24.64 14.71
N ASN A 966 20.18 -24.57 13.66
CA ASN A 966 18.81 -25.09 13.64
C ASN A 966 18.76 -26.58 13.98
N ARG A 967 19.64 -27.41 13.41
CA ARG A 967 19.66 -28.85 13.66
C ARG A 967 20.08 -29.20 15.09
N LEU A 968 21.03 -28.46 15.65
CA LEU A 968 21.51 -28.68 17.01
C LEU A 968 20.49 -28.27 18.07
N PHE A 969 19.95 -27.04 18.01
CA PHE A 969 19.12 -26.50 19.10
C PHE A 969 17.88 -25.71 18.65
N GLY A 970 17.49 -25.75 17.37
CA GLY A 970 16.24 -25.15 16.89
C GLY A 970 16.27 -23.64 16.64
N GLY A 971 17.40 -22.99 16.87
CA GLY A 971 17.65 -21.60 16.45
C GLY A 971 16.93 -20.46 17.21
N PRO A 972 16.92 -20.41 18.57
CA PRO A 972 16.68 -19.14 19.25
C PRO A 972 17.72 -18.10 18.79
N VAL A 973 17.27 -16.96 18.29
CA VAL A 973 18.11 -15.94 17.62
C VAL A 973 19.24 -15.46 18.53
N GLU A 974 18.99 -15.32 19.82
CA GLU A 974 19.97 -14.90 20.82
C GLU A 974 21.07 -15.95 20.98
N ARG A 975 20.70 -17.24 21.04
CA ARG A 975 21.65 -18.35 21.19
C ARG A 975 22.49 -18.53 19.93
N GLU A 976 21.87 -18.42 18.75
CA GLU A 976 22.58 -18.46 17.48
C GLU A 976 23.61 -17.32 17.38
N ARG A 977 23.21 -16.07 17.69
CA ARG A 977 24.12 -14.91 17.72
C ARG A 977 25.30 -15.11 18.68
N LYS A 978 25.04 -15.65 19.87
CA LYS A 978 26.07 -15.99 20.85
C LYS A 978 27.11 -16.94 20.26
N VAL A 979 26.69 -18.06 19.71
CA VAL A 979 27.59 -19.10 19.17
C VAL A 979 28.41 -18.55 18.01
N HIS A 980 27.77 -17.79 17.10
CA HIS A 980 28.48 -17.08 16.02
C HIS A 980 29.55 -16.11 16.55
N GLY A 981 29.23 -15.32 17.58
CA GLY A 981 30.17 -14.39 18.21
C GLY A 981 31.38 -15.09 18.83
N CYS A 982 31.17 -16.24 19.51
CA CYS A 982 32.25 -17.04 20.08
C CYS A 982 33.16 -17.65 19.01
N ALA A 983 32.57 -18.26 17.97
CA ALA A 983 33.32 -18.84 16.86
C ALA A 983 34.17 -17.77 16.14
N ARG A 984 33.56 -16.63 15.80
CA ARG A 984 34.24 -15.51 15.12
C ARG A 984 35.37 -14.95 15.98
N GLY A 985 35.10 -14.68 17.25
CA GLY A 985 36.11 -14.13 18.17
C GLY A 985 37.35 -15.00 18.22
N ALA A 986 37.20 -16.32 18.38
CA ALA A 986 38.32 -17.26 18.46
C ALA A 986 39.11 -17.35 17.14
N VAL A 987 38.43 -17.40 16.00
CA VAL A 987 39.07 -17.44 14.68
C VAL A 987 39.87 -16.16 14.40
N LEU A 988 39.30 -14.98 14.69
CA LEU A 988 40.00 -13.69 14.52
C LEU A 988 41.21 -13.55 15.44
N ASP A 989 41.13 -14.07 16.66
CA ASP A 989 42.26 -14.12 17.60
C ASP A 989 43.44 -14.93 17.04
N HIS A 990 43.17 -16.11 16.46
CA HIS A 990 44.21 -16.93 15.83
C HIS A 990 44.75 -16.31 14.55
N LEU A 991 43.89 -15.66 13.76
CA LEU A 991 44.34 -14.90 12.58
C LEU A 991 45.30 -13.79 12.99
N GLY A 992 44.93 -12.95 13.97
CA GLY A 992 45.79 -11.88 14.49
C GLY A 992 47.11 -12.41 15.03
N ARG A 993 47.11 -13.55 15.74
CA ARG A 993 48.36 -14.16 16.24
C ARG A 993 49.26 -14.69 15.13
N ARG A 994 48.69 -15.18 14.02
CA ARG A 994 49.46 -15.65 12.86
C ARG A 994 50.05 -14.49 12.07
N THR A 995 49.28 -13.41 11.89
CA THR A 995 49.74 -12.20 11.19
C THR A 995 50.72 -11.33 11.98
N HIS A 996 50.70 -11.40 13.32
CA HIS A 996 51.72 -10.74 14.17
C HIS A 996 53.00 -11.56 14.36
N ARG A 997 53.01 -12.85 13.94
CA ARG A 997 54.17 -13.74 14.01
C ARG A 997 54.87 -13.96 12.67
N SER A 998 54.20 -13.60 11.56
CA SER A 998 54.77 -13.40 10.22
C SER A 998 55.31 -11.99 10.09
#